data_AF-C4B7S1-F1
#
_entry.id   AF-C4B7S1-F1
#
_cell.length_a   1.000
_cell.length_b   1.000
_cell.length_c   1.000
_cell.angle_alpha   90.00
_cell.angle_beta   90.00
_cell.angle_gamma   90.00
#
_symmetry.space_group_name_H-M   'P 1'
#
loop_
_entity.id
_entity.type
_entity.pdbx_description
1 polymer ?
#
loop_
_entity_poly.entity_id
_entity_poly.type
_entity_poly.pdbx_seq_one_letter_code
_entity_poly.pdbx_strand_id
1 'polypeptide(L)'
;MKKTKINNWLDSARHFILSTPYLLWAMLLGITLLFTFSQTPEQQQITDAYQIGDVAQRDIKAPRDILVEDREVSDERRNQARDMVRIVYDLDADLLPRIQASVEDAMKIGRSLFEPGSTRKTEDETPAGDTPDPTFAMVLETKPLFEEKLGIVISEGAYSILHKHRFDPNITQKIQTIMGKVLSNGVVANKEILLEQEHKGIVLRNIKSNEEQVVNNLKVFYGPDQAKAMIRIEGEPLLKKVNYTLTNLIVDICQRLLQPNIFMNKNETQARILAAQATINPVMYQIKAGEMIVREGERIDKTRLIKLNALLEQTVVKTVYVSATGVALITFTLLLVSYLLFFRHHAALENDHNKHMIFLALGLVLYLGAVKLSSYLVQSADPNQAWDLMSASFFMAIPLPAAAMICCLFLGFSIAIYFSLVLSVLASISFGGSFEAFIFFLLSCSMAAFWAQARQTRKNFIMTGVKLAIFNSFLAIALGFYSLTQPDPVILAREVIIAFCGGIFSAVLTIGFCPLIEIIFDYTTEAKLLELANLDQPLIKKLMIEAPGTYNHSVIVATLAEAAASAIHANSLKAKVMAYYHDIGKLDKIMYFIENQADGKNRHDKLSPSMSALILIQHVKKGVELAKTHKLGNEIIEGITQHHGTSLIKFFYNKALKSGKDNINEENFRYPGPKPQTRETGIVMLADVVEAAVRALDRPTAARIRGRVKELINDIFADGQLEECELTLKDLHQIAKSFNNILTSIYHSRIEYTDKPQEKKKEKNDSTSDTDREPSKTNGVHAGASQKDRTDLKRLGL
;
A
#
# COMPACT_ATOMS: atom_id res chain seq x y z
N MET A 1 -37.88 21.52 -11.49
CA MET A 1 -37.90 20.13 -10.95
C MET A 1 -36.59 19.35 -11.17
N LYS A 2 -35.91 19.42 -12.33
CA LYS A 2 -34.61 18.70 -12.53
C LYS A 2 -33.44 19.26 -11.69
N LYS A 3 -33.30 20.59 -11.57
CA LYS A 3 -32.25 21.21 -10.72
C LYS A 3 -32.39 20.88 -9.23
N THR A 4 -33.61 20.82 -8.71
CA THR A 4 -33.89 20.48 -7.31
C THR A 4 -33.60 19.02 -6.97
N LYS A 5 -33.83 18.07 -7.90
CA LYS A 5 -33.45 16.67 -7.70
C LYS A 5 -31.94 16.45 -7.67
N ILE A 6 -31.18 17.15 -8.51
CA ILE A 6 -29.71 17.05 -8.55
C ILE A 6 -29.08 17.62 -7.28
N ASN A 7 -29.56 18.78 -6.81
CA ASN A 7 -29.07 19.37 -5.57
C ASN A 7 -29.40 18.48 -4.36
N ASN A 8 -30.60 17.91 -4.28
CA ASN A 8 -30.95 16.98 -3.20
C ASN A 8 -30.09 15.70 -3.23
N TRP A 9 -29.74 15.19 -4.42
CA TRP A 9 -28.86 14.04 -4.53
C TRP A 9 -27.42 14.37 -4.11
N LEU A 10 -26.90 15.54 -4.52
CA LEU A 10 -25.59 16.03 -4.10
C LEU A 10 -25.53 16.28 -2.59
N ASP A 11 -26.58 16.87 -2.01
CA ASP A 11 -26.66 17.09 -0.57
C ASP A 11 -26.79 15.78 0.19
N SER A 12 -27.58 14.81 -0.29
CA SER A 12 -27.64 13.46 0.30
C SER A 12 -26.32 12.70 0.18
N ALA A 13 -25.63 12.78 -0.96
CA ALA A 13 -24.31 12.17 -1.14
C ALA A 13 -23.27 12.82 -0.23
N ARG A 14 -23.28 14.15 -0.11
CA ARG A 14 -22.43 14.91 0.81
C ARG A 14 -22.71 14.52 2.26
N HIS A 15 -23.97 14.40 2.66
CA HIS A 15 -24.34 13.99 4.01
C HIS A 15 -23.93 12.54 4.31
N PHE A 16 -24.07 11.63 3.34
CA PHE A 16 -23.64 10.24 3.46
C PHE A 16 -22.12 10.14 3.62
N ILE A 17 -21.36 10.81 2.77
CA ILE A 17 -19.89 10.87 2.83
C ILE A 17 -19.45 11.48 4.18
N LEU A 18 -20.09 12.54 4.66
CA LEU A 18 -19.71 13.19 5.91
C LEU A 18 -20.10 12.43 7.18
N SER A 19 -21.01 11.46 7.14
CA SER A 19 -21.52 10.78 8.34
C SER A 19 -21.14 9.30 8.46
N THR A 20 -20.55 8.69 7.43
CA THR A 20 -20.33 7.23 7.41
C THR A 20 -19.03 6.85 8.13
N PRO A 21 -19.06 5.97 9.16
CA PRO A 21 -17.86 5.58 9.91
C PRO A 21 -16.89 4.70 9.11
N TYR A 22 -17.37 3.98 8.09
CA TYR A 22 -16.53 3.14 7.22
C TYR A 22 -15.73 3.94 6.19
N LEU A 23 -16.04 5.23 5.97
CA LEU A 23 -15.35 6.05 4.99
C LEU A 23 -13.86 6.18 5.29
N LEU A 24 -13.50 6.33 6.58
CA LEU A 24 -12.12 6.47 7.01
C LEU A 24 -11.28 5.24 6.65
N TRP A 25 -11.82 4.04 6.86
CA TRP A 25 -11.17 2.78 6.48
C TRP A 25 -11.06 2.62 4.97
N ALA A 26 -12.10 2.99 4.23
CA ALA A 26 -12.08 2.97 2.77
C ALA A 26 -11.04 3.95 2.19
N MET A 27 -10.91 5.16 2.77
CA MET A 27 -9.90 6.13 2.39
C MET A 27 -8.49 5.66 2.72
N LEU A 28 -8.29 5.10 3.92
CA LEU A 28 -6.99 4.54 4.33
C LEU A 28 -6.54 3.47 3.32
N LEU A 29 -7.38 2.48 3.05
CA LEU A 29 -7.08 1.42 2.08
C LEU A 29 -6.91 1.98 0.67
N GLY A 30 -7.76 2.90 0.25
CA GLY A 30 -7.70 3.51 -1.08
C GLY A 30 -6.41 4.28 -1.33
N ILE A 31 -5.96 5.09 -0.36
CA ILE A 31 -4.71 5.85 -0.46
C ILE A 31 -3.51 4.91 -0.41
N THR A 32 -3.52 3.90 0.47
CA THR A 32 -2.45 2.89 0.50
C THR A 32 -2.33 2.17 -0.84
N LEU A 33 -3.44 1.73 -1.43
CA LEU A 33 -3.44 1.06 -2.73
C LEU A 33 -2.97 2.00 -3.84
N LEU A 34 -3.47 3.25 -3.87
CA LEU A 34 -3.07 4.24 -4.85
C LEU A 34 -1.58 4.59 -4.76
N PHE A 35 -1.06 4.77 -3.53
CA PHE A 35 0.36 5.02 -3.31
C PHE A 35 1.20 3.81 -3.74
N THR A 36 0.78 2.60 -3.37
CA THR A 36 1.49 1.36 -3.77
C THR A 36 1.53 1.21 -5.28
N PHE A 37 0.40 1.42 -5.96
CA PHE A 37 0.31 1.39 -7.42
C PHE A 37 1.15 2.49 -8.08
N SER A 38 1.26 3.65 -7.45
CA SER A 38 2.15 4.73 -7.89
C SER A 38 3.63 4.34 -7.77
N GLN A 39 4.02 3.61 -6.73
CA GLN A 39 5.41 3.19 -6.51
C GLN A 39 5.81 1.92 -7.25
N THR A 40 4.84 1.07 -7.62
CA THR A 40 5.16 -0.05 -8.51
C THR A 40 5.73 0.55 -9.79
N PRO A 41 6.97 0.18 -10.19
CA PRO A 41 7.52 0.61 -11.45
C PRO A 41 6.48 0.32 -12.50
N GLU A 42 6.12 1.34 -13.29
CA GLU A 42 5.35 1.09 -14.50
C GLU A 42 6.09 -0.05 -15.18
N GLN A 43 5.38 -1.14 -15.41
CA GLN A 43 5.89 -2.30 -16.08
C GLN A 43 6.13 -1.86 -17.52
N GLN A 44 7.15 -1.01 -17.74
CA GLN A 44 7.89 -0.90 -18.97
C GLN A 44 8.43 -2.31 -19.15
N GLN A 45 7.58 -3.19 -19.66
CA GLN A 45 7.81 -3.83 -20.92
C GLN A 45 9.24 -3.56 -21.39
N ILE A 46 10.19 -4.27 -20.77
CA ILE A 46 11.38 -4.73 -21.46
C ILE A 46 10.85 -5.79 -22.44
N THR A 47 10.03 -5.35 -23.38
CA THR A 47 9.52 -6.11 -24.50
C THR A 47 9.76 -5.23 -25.71
N ASP A 48 11.03 -5.05 -26.01
CA ASP A 48 11.49 -5.72 -27.21
C ASP A 48 12.17 -7.00 -26.72
N ALA A 49 11.44 -8.12 -26.79
CA ALA A 49 12.08 -9.42 -26.68
C ALA A 49 12.95 -9.55 -27.93
N TYR A 50 14.17 -9.05 -27.84
CA TYR A 50 15.12 -9.07 -28.93
C TYR A 50 15.18 -10.47 -29.53
N GLN A 51 14.94 -10.57 -30.82
CA GLN A 51 15.10 -11.80 -31.58
C GLN A 51 16.53 -11.87 -32.14
N ILE A 52 16.95 -13.08 -32.53
CA ILE A 52 18.25 -13.27 -33.17
C ILE A 52 18.28 -12.43 -34.45
N GLY A 53 19.25 -11.52 -34.54
CA GLY A 53 19.41 -10.62 -35.69
C GLY A 53 18.91 -9.19 -35.47
N ASP A 54 18.18 -8.91 -34.39
CA ASP A 54 17.77 -7.55 -34.04
C ASP A 54 18.99 -6.69 -33.68
N VAL A 55 18.86 -5.37 -33.84
CA VAL A 55 19.90 -4.40 -33.45
C VAL A 55 19.52 -3.78 -32.12
N ALA A 56 20.44 -3.81 -31.16
CA ALA A 56 20.22 -3.23 -29.84
C ALA A 56 20.06 -1.71 -29.92
N GLN A 57 18.96 -1.21 -29.36
CA GLN A 57 18.63 0.22 -29.38
C GLN A 57 19.33 1.02 -28.27
N ARG A 58 19.95 0.34 -27.29
CA ARG A 58 20.66 0.96 -26.17
C ARG A 58 21.68 0.01 -25.55
N ASP A 59 22.63 0.57 -24.81
CA ASP A 59 23.55 -0.19 -23.98
C ASP A 59 22.80 -0.96 -22.86
N ILE A 60 23.05 -2.26 -22.74
CA ILE A 60 22.48 -3.12 -21.69
C ILE A 60 23.62 -3.73 -20.87
N LYS A 61 23.69 -3.34 -19.59
CA LYS A 61 24.63 -3.87 -18.60
C LYS A 61 23.92 -4.75 -17.59
N ALA A 62 24.64 -5.72 -17.02
CA ALA A 62 24.13 -6.55 -15.93
C ALA A 62 23.92 -5.70 -14.66
N PRO A 63 22.71 -5.61 -14.09
CA PRO A 63 22.46 -4.82 -12.87
C PRO A 63 22.98 -5.50 -11.60
N ARG A 64 23.27 -6.80 -11.66
CA ARG A 64 23.80 -7.62 -10.56
C ARG A 64 24.52 -8.85 -11.12
N ASP A 65 25.19 -9.60 -10.26
CA ASP A 65 25.78 -10.88 -10.62
C ASP A 65 24.69 -11.88 -11.04
N ILE A 66 24.86 -12.50 -12.21
CA ILE A 66 23.90 -13.44 -12.79
C ILE A 66 24.61 -14.72 -13.19
N LEU A 67 24.02 -15.85 -12.81
CA LEU A 67 24.46 -17.17 -13.23
C LEU A 67 23.64 -17.60 -14.44
N VAL A 68 24.29 -17.82 -15.57
CA VAL A 68 23.69 -18.31 -16.82
C VAL A 68 24.20 -19.71 -17.10
N GLU A 69 23.30 -20.66 -17.36
CA GLU A 69 23.68 -22.03 -17.74
C GLU A 69 24.37 -22.02 -19.11
N ASP A 70 25.57 -22.57 -19.17
CA ASP A 70 26.24 -22.92 -20.42
C ASP A 70 25.72 -24.29 -20.88
N ARG A 71 24.71 -24.28 -21.73
CA ARG A 71 24.06 -25.50 -22.22
C ARG A 71 25.00 -26.37 -23.05
N GLU A 72 25.91 -25.78 -23.82
CA GLU A 72 26.82 -26.55 -24.68
C GLU A 72 27.80 -27.35 -23.82
N VAL A 73 28.45 -26.69 -22.85
CA VAL A 73 29.39 -27.37 -21.94
C VAL A 73 28.67 -28.34 -21.00
N SER A 74 27.45 -27.99 -20.54
CA SER A 74 26.65 -28.87 -19.69
C SER A 74 26.23 -30.14 -20.43
N ASP A 75 25.80 -30.02 -21.68
CA ASP A 75 25.41 -31.17 -22.50
C ASP A 75 26.63 -31.99 -22.92
N GLU A 76 27.78 -31.36 -23.18
CA GLU A 76 29.04 -32.07 -23.40
C GLU A 76 29.43 -32.92 -22.18
N ARG A 77 29.34 -32.36 -20.97
CA ARG A 77 29.59 -33.13 -19.72
C ARG A 77 28.57 -34.25 -19.52
N ARG A 78 27.29 -34.04 -19.85
CA ARG A 78 26.26 -35.10 -19.81
C ARG A 78 26.53 -36.20 -20.84
N ASN A 79 27.06 -35.86 -22.01
CA ASN A 79 27.43 -36.83 -23.04
C ASN A 79 28.68 -37.63 -22.62
N GLN A 80 29.70 -36.96 -22.07
CA GLN A 80 30.87 -37.64 -21.50
C GLN A 80 30.46 -38.60 -20.37
N ALA A 81 29.56 -38.17 -19.48
CA ALA A 81 29.03 -39.02 -18.42
C ALA A 81 28.30 -40.26 -18.97
N ARG A 82 27.52 -40.09 -20.05
CA ARG A 82 26.87 -41.20 -20.76
C ARG A 82 27.89 -42.18 -21.33
N ASP A 83 28.95 -41.68 -21.97
CA ASP A 83 29.95 -42.53 -22.65
C ASP A 83 30.79 -43.34 -21.64
N MET A 84 30.97 -42.82 -20.43
CA MET A 84 31.63 -43.52 -19.32
C MET A 84 30.80 -44.65 -18.69
N VAL A 85 29.48 -44.70 -18.92
CA VAL A 85 28.65 -45.79 -18.40
C VAL A 85 29.00 -47.10 -19.10
N ARG A 86 29.33 -48.11 -18.29
CA ARG A 86 29.55 -49.48 -18.76
C ARG A 86 28.23 -50.13 -19.13
N ILE A 87 28.20 -50.80 -20.28
CA ILE A 87 27.01 -51.55 -20.72
C ILE A 87 26.82 -52.77 -19.82
N VAL A 88 25.56 -53.04 -19.46
CA VAL A 88 25.18 -54.18 -18.64
C VAL A 88 24.80 -55.35 -19.53
N TYR A 89 25.39 -56.51 -19.26
CA TYR A 89 25.06 -57.78 -19.85
C TYR A 89 24.54 -58.73 -18.76
N ASP A 90 23.43 -59.39 -19.04
CA ASP A 90 22.83 -60.37 -18.15
C ASP A 90 23.35 -61.78 -18.48
N LEU A 91 23.81 -62.48 -17.44
CA LEU A 91 24.20 -63.88 -17.48
C LEU A 91 23.04 -64.75 -16.99
N ASP A 92 22.56 -65.64 -17.86
CA ASP A 92 21.64 -66.71 -17.51
C ASP A 92 22.42 -67.92 -16.95
N ALA A 93 22.67 -67.88 -15.65
CA ALA A 93 23.37 -68.95 -14.93
C ALA A 93 22.56 -70.27 -14.86
N ASP A 94 21.24 -70.23 -15.05
CA ASP A 94 20.36 -71.40 -14.99
C ASP A 94 20.30 -72.14 -16.34
N LEU A 95 20.81 -71.56 -17.43
CA LEU A 95 20.81 -72.22 -18.74
C LEU A 95 21.55 -73.57 -18.72
N LEU A 96 22.75 -73.61 -18.13
CA LEU A 96 23.55 -74.85 -18.08
C LEU A 96 22.84 -75.94 -17.26
N PRO A 97 22.37 -75.69 -16.01
CA PRO A 97 21.55 -76.66 -15.27
C PRO A 97 20.30 -77.12 -16.04
N ARG A 98 19.59 -76.21 -16.72
CA ARG A 98 18.41 -76.57 -17.54
C ARG A 98 18.79 -77.49 -18.70
N ILE A 99 19.85 -77.19 -19.44
CA ILE A 99 20.33 -78.06 -20.52
C ILE A 99 20.76 -79.42 -19.96
N GLN A 100 21.48 -79.45 -18.83
CA GLN A 100 21.91 -80.70 -18.21
C GLN A 100 20.71 -81.58 -17.79
N ALA A 101 19.66 -80.98 -17.20
CA ALA A 101 18.42 -81.65 -16.85
C ALA A 101 17.65 -82.14 -18.09
N SER A 102 17.50 -81.30 -19.11
CA SER A 102 16.86 -81.67 -20.38
C SER A 102 17.55 -82.85 -21.07
N VAL A 103 18.89 -82.90 -21.07
CA VAL A 103 19.65 -84.03 -21.63
C VAL A 103 19.42 -85.29 -20.81
N GLU A 104 19.44 -85.22 -19.47
CA GLU A 104 19.20 -86.39 -18.62
C GLU A 104 17.77 -86.91 -18.78
N ASP A 105 16.77 -86.02 -18.73
CA ASP A 105 15.36 -86.37 -18.88
C ASP A 105 15.07 -87.00 -20.25
N ALA A 106 15.62 -86.44 -21.33
CA ALA A 106 15.48 -87.01 -22.67
C ALA A 106 16.15 -88.40 -22.76
N MET A 107 17.39 -88.53 -22.29
CA MET A 107 18.11 -89.80 -22.31
C MET A 107 17.44 -90.87 -21.44
N LYS A 108 16.78 -90.48 -20.35
CA LYS A 108 15.99 -91.38 -19.49
C LYS A 108 14.78 -91.96 -20.19
N ILE A 109 14.09 -91.21 -21.06
CA ILE A 109 12.98 -91.72 -21.87
C ILE A 109 13.45 -92.92 -22.69
N GLY A 110 14.53 -92.74 -23.45
CA GLY A 110 15.11 -93.81 -24.27
C GLY A 110 15.61 -94.98 -23.42
N ARG A 111 16.25 -94.71 -22.28
CA ARG A 111 16.78 -95.74 -21.36
C ARG A 111 15.69 -96.59 -20.71
N SER A 112 14.57 -95.98 -20.32
CA SER A 112 13.46 -96.65 -19.64
C SER A 112 12.84 -97.80 -20.44
N LEU A 113 13.02 -97.81 -21.77
CA LEU A 113 12.57 -98.90 -22.65
C LEU A 113 13.47 -100.15 -22.56
N PHE A 114 14.69 -100.00 -22.06
CA PHE A 114 15.66 -101.08 -21.84
C PHE A 114 15.71 -101.54 -20.37
N GLU A 115 14.97 -100.89 -19.46
CA GLU A 115 14.85 -101.32 -18.07
C GLU A 115 13.82 -102.46 -17.95
N PRO A 116 14.16 -103.58 -17.30
CA PRO A 116 13.26 -104.73 -17.17
C PRO A 116 12.05 -104.34 -16.30
N GLY A 117 10.91 -104.09 -16.95
CA GLY A 117 9.65 -103.69 -16.29
C GLY A 117 8.76 -102.71 -17.07
N SER A 118 9.22 -102.19 -18.22
CA SER A 118 8.53 -101.13 -18.99
C SER A 118 7.55 -101.63 -20.08
N THR A 119 7.48 -102.94 -20.35
CA THR A 119 6.48 -103.48 -21.27
C THR A 119 5.09 -103.46 -20.63
N ARG A 120 4.18 -102.71 -21.27
CA ARG A 120 2.73 -102.75 -21.06
C ARG A 120 2.27 -104.20 -20.84
N LYS A 121 1.64 -104.44 -19.69
CA LYS A 121 0.95 -105.67 -19.34
C LYS A 121 -0.07 -106.03 -20.43
N THR A 122 0.20 -107.11 -21.15
CA THR A 122 -0.83 -107.98 -21.73
C THR A 122 -0.43 -109.40 -21.40
N GLU A 123 -1.41 -110.12 -20.86
CA GLU A 123 -1.35 -111.42 -20.21
C GLU A 123 -0.81 -112.50 -21.15
N ASP A 124 0.34 -113.07 -20.80
CA ASP A 124 0.52 -114.52 -20.64
C ASP A 124 1.93 -114.80 -20.11
N GLU A 125 1.97 -115.53 -18.99
CA GLU A 125 3.15 -115.79 -18.17
C GLU A 125 4.08 -116.85 -18.78
N THR A 126 5.38 -116.57 -18.84
CA THR A 126 6.48 -117.56 -18.74
C THR A 126 7.72 -116.90 -18.11
N PRO A 127 8.59 -117.66 -17.42
CA PRO A 127 9.56 -117.09 -16.47
C PRO A 127 10.90 -116.70 -17.10
N ALA A 128 11.45 -115.59 -16.56
CA ALA A 128 12.84 -115.11 -16.53
C ALA A 128 13.91 -115.84 -17.39
N GLY A 129 14.28 -115.18 -18.50
CA GLY A 129 15.52 -115.39 -19.25
C GLY A 129 15.50 -114.57 -20.55
N ASP A 130 16.32 -113.51 -20.62
CA ASP A 130 16.54 -112.61 -21.76
C ASP A 130 15.28 -112.10 -22.50
N THR A 131 14.63 -111.06 -21.96
CA THR A 131 13.76 -110.20 -22.79
C THR A 131 14.61 -109.60 -23.92
N PRO A 132 14.28 -109.82 -25.20
CA PRO A 132 15.04 -109.24 -26.30
C PRO A 132 14.99 -107.71 -26.23
N ASP A 133 16.13 -107.05 -26.47
CA ASP A 133 16.21 -105.59 -26.54
C ASP A 133 15.11 -105.02 -27.45
N PRO A 134 14.45 -103.90 -27.08
CA PRO A 134 13.38 -103.31 -27.88
C PRO A 134 13.87 -103.00 -29.30
N THR A 135 13.06 -103.35 -30.30
CA THR A 135 13.38 -103.11 -31.72
C THR A 135 13.44 -101.60 -31.99
N PHE A 136 14.28 -101.16 -32.95
CA PHE A 136 14.41 -99.74 -33.29
C PHE A 136 13.07 -99.08 -33.61
N ALA A 137 12.13 -99.78 -34.26
CA ALA A 137 10.79 -99.27 -34.54
C ALA A 137 10.00 -98.89 -33.27
N MET A 138 10.13 -99.66 -32.18
CA MET A 138 9.47 -99.36 -30.90
C MET A 138 10.09 -98.16 -30.20
N VAL A 139 11.42 -98.03 -30.29
CA VAL A 139 12.14 -96.89 -29.70
C VAL A 139 11.89 -95.62 -30.51
N LEU A 140 11.75 -95.73 -31.83
CA LEU A 140 11.43 -94.60 -32.72
C LEU A 140 10.09 -93.93 -32.38
N GLU A 141 9.11 -94.64 -31.83
CA GLU A 141 7.85 -94.05 -31.33
C GLU A 141 8.08 -93.03 -30.20
N THR A 142 9.15 -93.19 -29.42
CA THR A 142 9.51 -92.25 -28.34
C THR A 142 10.33 -91.05 -28.80
N LYS A 143 10.72 -91.00 -30.08
CA LYS A 143 11.51 -89.90 -30.64
C LYS A 143 10.84 -88.52 -30.48
N PRO A 144 9.53 -88.32 -30.71
CA PRO A 144 8.90 -87.01 -30.54
C PRO A 144 8.98 -86.49 -29.09
N LEU A 145 8.73 -87.37 -28.11
CA LEU A 145 8.85 -87.04 -26.68
C LEU A 145 10.30 -86.79 -26.26
N PHE A 146 11.25 -87.53 -26.85
CA PHE A 146 12.68 -87.30 -26.65
C PHE A 146 13.11 -85.91 -27.15
N GLU A 147 12.70 -85.55 -28.37
CA GLU A 147 13.01 -84.24 -28.97
C GLU A 147 12.34 -83.09 -28.21
N GLU A 148 11.12 -83.28 -27.71
CA GLU A 148 10.42 -82.31 -26.86
C GLU A 148 11.19 -82.03 -25.56
N LYS A 149 11.69 -83.08 -24.88
CA LYS A 149 12.48 -82.92 -23.65
C LYS A 149 13.88 -82.39 -23.89
N LEU A 150 14.52 -82.80 -24.98
CA LEU A 150 15.85 -82.36 -25.34
C LEU A 150 15.85 -80.92 -25.89
N GLY A 151 14.72 -80.46 -26.45
CA GLY A 151 14.54 -79.12 -27.00
C GLY A 151 15.18 -78.91 -28.38
N ILE A 152 15.65 -79.98 -29.03
CA ILE A 152 16.24 -79.96 -30.38
C ILE A 152 15.77 -81.15 -31.21
N VAL A 153 15.72 -80.96 -32.53
CA VAL A 153 15.39 -82.02 -33.49
C VAL A 153 16.67 -82.76 -33.90
N ILE A 154 16.61 -84.10 -33.91
CA ILE A 154 17.71 -84.99 -34.31
C ILE A 154 17.28 -85.89 -35.47
N SER A 155 18.24 -86.28 -36.32
CA SER A 155 17.95 -87.17 -37.44
C SER A 155 17.60 -88.58 -36.96
N GLU A 156 16.84 -89.34 -37.74
CA GLU A 156 16.57 -90.76 -37.41
C GLU A 156 17.86 -91.58 -37.33
N GLY A 157 18.87 -91.25 -38.13
CA GLY A 157 20.20 -91.87 -38.05
C GLY A 157 20.96 -91.53 -36.77
N ALA A 158 20.80 -90.31 -36.22
CA ALA A 158 21.36 -89.94 -34.92
C ALA A 158 20.67 -90.72 -33.78
N TYR A 159 19.35 -90.87 -33.85
CA TYR A 159 18.57 -91.60 -32.87
C TYR A 159 18.83 -93.11 -32.88
N SER A 160 19.07 -93.71 -34.06
CA SER A 160 19.46 -95.13 -34.18
C SER A 160 20.81 -95.43 -33.57
N ILE A 161 21.74 -94.48 -33.57
CA ILE A 161 23.02 -94.62 -32.87
C ILE A 161 22.81 -94.60 -31.35
N LEU A 162 21.93 -93.74 -30.81
CA LEU A 162 21.58 -93.78 -29.38
C LEU A 162 20.92 -95.10 -28.98
N HIS A 163 20.04 -95.63 -29.82
CA HIS A 163 19.41 -96.95 -29.66
C HIS A 163 20.45 -98.08 -29.60
N LYS A 164 21.40 -98.10 -30.54
CA LYS A 164 22.49 -99.10 -30.58
C LYS A 164 23.35 -99.07 -29.32
N HIS A 165 23.47 -97.91 -28.68
CA HIS A 165 24.19 -97.71 -27.42
C HIS A 165 23.28 -97.70 -26.19
N ARG A 166 22.02 -98.14 -26.30
CA ARG A 166 21.03 -98.26 -25.21
C ARG A 166 20.91 -97.00 -24.33
N PHE A 167 21.09 -95.80 -24.91
CA PHE A 167 21.06 -94.52 -24.18
C PHE A 167 21.97 -94.49 -22.93
N ASP A 168 23.19 -95.03 -23.08
CA ASP A 168 24.21 -95.15 -22.03
C ASP A 168 24.39 -93.82 -21.24
N PRO A 169 24.30 -93.84 -19.89
CA PRO A 169 24.56 -92.68 -19.04
C PRO A 169 25.91 -91.97 -19.30
N ASN A 170 26.92 -92.69 -19.78
CA ASN A 170 28.23 -92.14 -20.12
C ASN A 170 28.14 -91.15 -21.30
N ILE A 171 27.20 -91.34 -22.23
CA ILE A 171 26.93 -90.39 -23.32
C ILE A 171 26.39 -89.08 -22.74
N THR A 172 25.42 -89.18 -21.82
CA THR A 172 24.86 -88.01 -21.11
C THR A 172 25.96 -87.26 -20.34
N GLN A 173 26.78 -87.97 -19.56
CA GLN A 173 27.86 -87.36 -18.78
C GLN A 173 28.87 -86.63 -19.69
N LYS A 174 29.21 -87.19 -20.85
CA LYS A 174 30.09 -86.54 -21.84
C LYS A 174 29.47 -85.27 -22.41
N ILE A 175 28.19 -85.30 -22.80
CA ILE A 175 27.46 -84.12 -23.29
C ILE A 175 27.44 -83.04 -22.20
N GLN A 176 27.03 -83.39 -20.98
CA GLN A 176 26.96 -82.45 -19.85
C GLN A 176 28.32 -81.84 -19.50
N THR A 177 29.42 -82.62 -19.58
CA THR A 177 30.78 -82.13 -19.29
C THR A 177 31.27 -81.17 -20.38
N ILE A 178 31.04 -81.49 -21.66
CA ILE A 178 31.44 -80.62 -22.79
C ILE A 178 30.64 -79.31 -22.74
N MET A 179 29.32 -79.40 -22.56
CA MET A 179 28.46 -78.22 -22.42
C MET A 179 28.84 -77.39 -21.21
N GLY A 180 29.19 -78.04 -20.09
CA GLY A 180 29.66 -77.38 -18.87
C GLY A 180 30.87 -76.50 -19.11
N LYS A 181 31.91 -77.02 -19.77
CA LYS A 181 33.14 -76.26 -20.06
C LYS A 181 32.93 -75.07 -21.01
N VAL A 182 32.08 -75.24 -22.03
CA VAL A 182 31.85 -74.19 -23.03
C VAL A 182 30.94 -73.09 -22.49
N LEU A 183 29.85 -73.45 -21.79
CA LEU A 183 28.92 -72.48 -21.22
C LEU A 183 29.45 -71.79 -19.96
N SER A 184 30.36 -72.42 -19.20
CA SER A 184 31.00 -71.79 -18.03
C SER A 184 31.90 -70.61 -18.40
N ASN A 185 32.52 -70.64 -19.59
CA ASN A 185 33.29 -69.51 -20.11
C ASN A 185 32.39 -68.38 -20.63
N GLY A 186 31.11 -68.66 -20.90
CA GLY A 186 30.12 -67.72 -21.37
C GLY A 186 30.08 -67.58 -22.90
N VAL A 187 28.87 -67.60 -23.45
CA VAL A 187 28.58 -67.51 -24.88
C VAL A 187 27.68 -66.30 -25.11
N VAL A 188 28.15 -65.38 -25.93
CA VAL A 188 27.47 -64.13 -26.26
C VAL A 188 26.83 -64.22 -27.63
N ALA A 189 25.65 -63.62 -27.80
CA ALA A 189 24.92 -63.66 -29.07
C ALA A 189 25.68 -62.94 -30.20
N ASN A 190 26.31 -61.80 -29.90
CA ASN A 190 27.14 -61.05 -30.84
C ASN A 190 28.45 -60.62 -30.15
N LYS A 191 29.56 -61.23 -30.55
CA LYS A 191 30.89 -60.95 -29.99
C LYS A 191 31.47 -59.62 -30.49
N GLU A 192 31.09 -59.16 -31.68
CA GLU A 192 31.59 -57.91 -32.25
C GLU A 192 31.11 -56.70 -31.44
N ILE A 193 29.80 -56.64 -31.14
CA ILE A 193 29.18 -55.59 -30.30
C ILE A 193 29.77 -55.59 -28.89
N LEU A 194 30.09 -56.78 -28.35
CA LEU A 194 30.74 -56.89 -27.06
C LEU A 194 32.16 -56.29 -27.09
N LEU A 195 32.94 -56.59 -28.13
CA LEU A 195 34.31 -56.13 -28.26
C LEU A 195 34.43 -54.62 -28.50
N GLU A 196 33.39 -53.94 -29.02
CA GLU A 196 33.36 -52.46 -29.06
C GLU A 196 33.53 -51.84 -27.65
N GLN A 197 33.15 -52.57 -26.60
CA GLN A 197 33.26 -52.14 -25.21
C GLN A 197 34.59 -52.50 -24.56
N GLU A 198 35.58 -53.05 -25.29
CA GLU A 198 36.88 -53.49 -24.76
C GLU A 198 37.62 -52.36 -24.02
N HIS A 199 37.46 -51.11 -24.47
CA HIS A 199 38.12 -49.94 -23.88
C HIS A 199 37.63 -49.58 -22.47
N LYS A 200 36.41 -49.95 -22.09
CA LYS A 200 35.81 -49.61 -20.77
C LYS A 200 35.34 -50.81 -19.95
N GLY A 201 35.28 -52.00 -20.57
CA GLY A 201 34.71 -53.21 -19.97
C GLY A 201 33.18 -53.18 -19.89
N ILE A 202 32.60 -54.29 -19.43
CA ILE A 202 31.16 -54.43 -19.23
C ILE A 202 30.85 -54.75 -17.77
N VAL A 203 29.60 -54.57 -17.38
CA VAL A 203 29.06 -55.15 -16.14
C VAL A 203 28.33 -56.44 -16.52
N LEU A 204 28.78 -57.57 -15.99
CA LEU A 204 28.10 -58.84 -16.10
C LEU A 204 27.22 -59.03 -14.86
N ARG A 205 25.90 -59.07 -15.05
CA ARG A 205 24.90 -59.22 -13.99
C ARG A 205 24.31 -60.62 -14.03
N ASN A 206 24.34 -61.35 -12.93
CA ASN A 206 23.64 -62.62 -12.83
C ASN A 206 22.13 -62.36 -12.62
N ILE A 207 21.28 -62.89 -13.51
CA ILE A 207 19.83 -62.64 -13.48
C ILE A 207 19.18 -63.12 -12.16
N LYS A 208 19.73 -64.18 -11.55
CA LYS A 208 19.14 -64.83 -10.37
C LYS A 208 19.65 -64.26 -9.06
N SER A 209 20.98 -64.11 -8.92
CA SER A 209 21.57 -63.58 -7.69
C SER A 209 21.58 -62.04 -7.65
N ASN A 210 21.34 -61.37 -8.79
CA ASN A 210 21.58 -59.94 -8.97
C ASN A 210 23.01 -59.50 -8.64
N GLU A 211 23.96 -60.44 -8.56
CA GLU A 211 25.36 -60.10 -8.37
C GLU A 211 25.94 -59.52 -9.66
N GLU A 212 26.72 -58.46 -9.50
CA GLU A 212 27.33 -57.74 -10.60
C GLU A 212 28.84 -57.83 -10.52
N GLN A 213 29.47 -58.16 -11.64
CA GLN A 213 30.92 -58.19 -11.77
C GLN A 213 31.35 -57.35 -12.96
N VAL A 214 32.38 -56.52 -12.76
CA VAL A 214 33.00 -55.78 -13.87
C VAL A 214 33.98 -56.69 -14.59
N VAL A 215 33.78 -56.87 -15.89
CA VAL A 215 34.63 -57.70 -16.75
C VAL A 215 35.32 -56.82 -17.78
N ASN A 216 36.64 -56.75 -17.69
CA ASN A 216 37.47 -55.96 -18.62
C ASN A 216 38.04 -56.81 -19.76
N ASN A 217 38.30 -58.10 -19.52
CA ASN A 217 38.80 -59.01 -20.56
C ASN A 217 37.63 -59.70 -21.28
N LEU A 218 37.14 -59.07 -22.35
CA LEU A 218 35.98 -59.55 -23.09
C LEU A 218 36.29 -60.68 -24.08
N LYS A 219 37.58 -60.93 -24.37
CA LYS A 219 38.02 -61.97 -25.32
C LYS A 219 37.77 -63.39 -24.83
N VAL A 220 37.59 -63.55 -23.51
CA VAL A 220 37.31 -64.82 -22.82
C VAL A 220 35.97 -65.41 -23.25
N PHE A 221 34.97 -64.58 -23.54
CA PHE A 221 33.65 -65.03 -23.99
C PHE A 221 33.68 -65.53 -25.43
N TYR A 222 32.91 -66.57 -25.71
CA TYR A 222 32.80 -67.14 -27.04
C TYR A 222 31.67 -66.52 -27.85
N GLY A 223 31.91 -66.25 -29.13
CA GLY A 223 30.83 -66.02 -30.09
C GLY A 223 30.18 -67.35 -30.51
N PRO A 224 29.03 -67.34 -31.21
CA PRO A 224 28.29 -68.56 -31.55
C PRO A 224 29.12 -69.58 -32.34
N ASP A 225 29.87 -69.12 -33.36
CA ASP A 225 30.70 -70.02 -34.18
C ASP A 225 31.96 -70.49 -33.45
N GLN A 226 32.56 -69.60 -32.64
CA GLN A 226 33.70 -69.96 -31.80
C GLN A 226 33.31 -71.01 -30.76
N ALA A 227 32.16 -70.87 -30.11
CA ALA A 227 31.65 -71.84 -29.15
C ALA A 227 31.39 -73.21 -29.80
N LYS A 228 30.86 -73.25 -31.03
CA LYS A 228 30.73 -74.50 -31.80
C LYS A 228 32.08 -75.17 -32.10
N ALA A 229 33.12 -74.39 -32.38
CA ALA A 229 34.48 -74.91 -32.54
C ALA A 229 35.06 -75.42 -31.21
N MET A 230 34.83 -74.69 -30.12
CA MET A 230 35.29 -75.07 -28.78
C MET A 230 34.64 -76.37 -28.28
N ILE A 231 33.38 -76.67 -28.66
CA ILE A 231 32.75 -77.97 -28.38
C ILE A 231 33.59 -79.14 -28.93
N ARG A 232 34.17 -78.99 -30.12
CA ARG A 232 35.03 -80.04 -30.73
C ARG A 232 36.36 -80.15 -29.99
N ILE A 233 36.99 -79.01 -29.69
CA ILE A 233 38.29 -78.94 -29.03
C ILE A 233 38.22 -79.48 -27.59
N GLU A 234 37.23 -79.03 -26.80
CA GLU A 234 37.04 -79.49 -25.41
C GLU A 234 36.53 -80.93 -25.32
N GLY A 235 35.82 -81.39 -26.36
CA GLY A 235 35.33 -82.76 -26.47
C GLY A 235 36.40 -83.77 -26.89
N GLU A 236 37.41 -83.38 -27.67
CA GLU A 236 38.46 -84.27 -28.17
C GLU A 236 39.12 -85.16 -27.09
N PRO A 237 39.60 -84.65 -25.94
CA PRO A 237 40.20 -85.48 -24.90
C PRO A 237 39.20 -86.46 -24.26
N LEU A 238 37.91 -86.10 -24.21
CA LEU A 238 36.84 -86.91 -23.64
C LEU A 238 36.32 -87.99 -24.61
N LEU A 239 36.54 -87.79 -25.91
CA LEU A 239 36.00 -88.61 -27.00
C LEU A 239 37.06 -89.47 -27.72
N LYS A 240 38.35 -89.34 -27.35
CA LYS A 240 39.48 -90.06 -27.97
C LYS A 240 39.36 -91.60 -27.99
N LYS A 241 38.62 -92.19 -27.04
CA LYS A 241 38.40 -93.66 -26.94
C LYS A 241 36.99 -94.09 -27.41
N VAL A 242 36.23 -93.20 -28.02
CA VAL A 242 34.85 -93.41 -28.47
C VAL A 242 34.84 -93.65 -29.98
N ASN A 243 33.90 -94.46 -30.48
CA ASN A 243 33.72 -94.70 -31.91
C ASN A 243 33.46 -93.37 -32.66
N TYR A 244 34.09 -93.18 -33.83
CA TYR A 244 33.93 -92.01 -34.69
C TYR A 244 32.46 -91.60 -34.92
N THR A 245 31.56 -92.56 -35.14
CA THR A 245 30.13 -92.28 -35.35
C THR A 245 29.46 -91.71 -34.11
N LEU A 246 29.81 -92.22 -32.93
CA LEU A 246 29.28 -91.75 -31.65
C LEU A 246 29.90 -90.41 -31.22
N THR A 247 31.17 -90.17 -31.56
CA THR A 247 31.85 -88.88 -31.36
C THR A 247 31.17 -87.77 -32.15
N ASN A 248 30.88 -88.00 -33.44
CA ASN A 248 30.18 -87.01 -34.27
C ASN A 248 28.75 -86.74 -33.79
N LEU A 249 28.06 -87.77 -33.29
CA LEU A 249 26.74 -87.61 -32.70
C LEU A 249 26.77 -86.72 -31.45
N ILE A 250 27.69 -86.99 -30.51
CA ILE A 250 27.83 -86.20 -29.28
C ILE A 250 28.15 -84.74 -29.62
N VAL A 251 29.05 -84.50 -30.57
CA VAL A 251 29.39 -83.15 -31.04
C VAL A 251 28.19 -82.47 -31.69
N ASP A 252 27.43 -83.14 -32.56
CA ASP A 252 26.25 -82.57 -33.21
C ASP A 252 25.16 -82.19 -32.20
N ILE A 253 24.89 -83.08 -31.22
CA ILE A 253 23.94 -82.80 -30.14
C ILE A 253 24.42 -81.58 -29.32
N CYS A 254 25.68 -81.54 -28.89
CA CYS A 254 26.23 -80.39 -28.17
C CYS A 254 26.14 -79.09 -28.98
N GLN A 255 26.46 -79.13 -30.29
CA GLN A 255 26.42 -77.94 -31.16
C GLN A 255 24.99 -77.42 -31.38
N ARG A 256 23.99 -78.31 -31.40
CA ARG A 256 22.57 -77.94 -31.53
C ARG A 256 21.97 -77.44 -30.22
N LEU A 257 22.41 -77.97 -29.07
CA LEU A 257 22.00 -77.52 -27.74
C LEU A 257 22.62 -76.19 -27.32
N LEU A 258 23.68 -75.75 -28.01
CA LEU A 258 24.39 -74.53 -27.70
C LEU A 258 23.51 -73.30 -27.96
N GLN A 259 23.21 -72.59 -26.87
CA GLN A 259 22.53 -71.29 -26.89
C GLN A 259 23.41 -70.25 -26.16
N PRO A 260 23.39 -68.97 -26.57
CA PRO A 260 24.03 -67.91 -25.80
C PRO A 260 23.44 -67.84 -24.38
N ASN A 261 24.29 -67.64 -23.37
CA ASN A 261 23.87 -67.42 -21.99
C ASN A 261 24.17 -66.00 -21.49
N ILE A 262 24.75 -65.15 -22.34
CA ILE A 262 25.04 -63.76 -22.01
C ILE A 262 24.35 -62.84 -23.02
N PHE A 263 23.52 -61.91 -22.53
CA PHE A 263 22.69 -61.03 -23.33
C PHE A 263 22.81 -59.57 -22.89
N MET A 264 22.77 -58.62 -23.82
CA MET A 264 22.85 -57.19 -23.48
C MET A 264 21.53 -56.69 -22.86
N ASN A 265 21.58 -56.14 -21.65
CA ASN A 265 20.43 -55.53 -21.00
C ASN A 265 20.35 -54.04 -21.33
N LYS A 266 19.57 -53.71 -22.37
CA LYS A 266 19.36 -52.33 -22.83
C LYS A 266 18.65 -51.45 -21.80
N ASN A 267 17.69 -52.01 -21.07
CA ASN A 267 16.87 -51.25 -20.13
C ASN A 267 17.69 -50.79 -18.91
N GLU A 268 18.43 -51.72 -18.30
CA GLU A 268 19.32 -51.42 -17.17
C GLU A 268 20.44 -50.47 -17.60
N THR A 269 21.03 -50.68 -18.79
CA THR A 269 22.04 -49.77 -19.34
C THR A 269 21.49 -48.36 -19.53
N GLN A 270 20.28 -48.22 -20.08
CA GLN A 270 19.65 -46.91 -20.27
C GLN A 270 19.30 -46.23 -18.93
N ALA A 271 18.84 -47.00 -17.95
CA ALA A 271 18.55 -46.48 -16.61
C ALA A 271 19.83 -45.91 -15.95
N ARG A 272 20.97 -46.59 -16.10
CA ARG A 272 22.26 -46.11 -15.60
C ARG A 272 22.77 -44.87 -16.33
N ILE A 273 22.55 -44.79 -17.64
CA ILE A 273 22.86 -43.58 -18.43
C ILE A 273 22.08 -42.38 -17.88
N LEU A 274 20.77 -42.53 -17.68
CA LEU A 274 19.93 -41.45 -17.14
C LEU A 274 20.34 -41.05 -15.72
N ALA A 275 20.65 -42.02 -14.85
CA ALA A 275 21.13 -41.75 -13.49
C ALA A 275 22.49 -41.02 -13.48
N ALA A 276 23.42 -41.41 -14.36
CA ALA A 276 24.71 -40.75 -14.50
C ALA A 276 24.55 -39.30 -15.01
N GLN A 277 23.69 -39.08 -16.00
CA GLN A 277 23.40 -37.75 -16.54
C GLN A 277 22.72 -36.83 -15.51
N ALA A 278 21.82 -37.38 -14.68
CA ALA A 278 21.13 -36.63 -13.63
C ALA A 278 22.07 -36.14 -12.51
N THR A 279 23.21 -36.81 -12.33
CA THR A 279 24.22 -36.42 -11.33
C THR A 279 25.09 -35.25 -11.79
N ILE A 280 25.08 -34.92 -13.09
CA ILE A 280 25.85 -33.80 -13.64
C ILE A 280 25.13 -32.49 -13.40
N ASN A 281 25.67 -31.69 -12.47
CA ASN A 281 25.21 -30.33 -12.24
C ASN A 281 25.49 -29.46 -13.48
N PRO A 282 24.53 -28.60 -13.88
CA PRO A 282 24.73 -27.63 -14.95
C PRO A 282 25.95 -26.74 -14.70
N VAL A 283 26.72 -26.46 -15.75
CA VAL A 283 27.83 -25.53 -15.71
C VAL A 283 27.29 -24.13 -15.81
N MET A 284 27.49 -23.33 -14.77
CA MET A 284 27.02 -21.95 -14.71
C MET A 284 28.18 -20.99 -15.00
N TYR A 285 27.97 -20.07 -15.95
CA TYR A 285 28.83 -18.92 -16.19
C TYR A 285 28.32 -17.72 -15.38
N GLN A 286 29.22 -17.06 -14.64
CA GLN A 286 28.89 -15.87 -13.87
C GLN A 286 29.16 -14.60 -14.67
N ILE A 287 28.11 -13.84 -14.94
CA ILE A 287 28.18 -12.46 -15.45
C ILE A 287 28.23 -11.55 -14.23
N LYS A 288 29.24 -10.66 -14.14
CA LYS A 288 29.38 -9.76 -12.99
C LYS A 288 28.49 -8.52 -13.13
N ALA A 289 28.05 -7.95 -12.01
CA ALA A 289 27.39 -6.66 -11.97
C ALA A 289 28.24 -5.59 -12.70
N GLY A 290 27.60 -4.83 -13.59
CA GLY A 290 28.24 -3.81 -14.43
C GLY A 290 28.86 -4.33 -15.74
N GLU A 291 28.92 -5.65 -15.94
CA GLU A 291 29.39 -6.24 -17.20
C GLU A 291 28.44 -5.89 -18.35
N MET A 292 29.01 -5.50 -19.48
CA MET A 292 28.27 -5.07 -20.66
C MET A 292 27.81 -6.30 -21.46
N ILE A 293 26.50 -6.45 -21.61
CA ILE A 293 25.89 -7.60 -22.28
C ILE A 293 25.69 -7.31 -23.77
N VAL A 294 25.20 -6.10 -24.10
CA VAL A 294 25.06 -5.61 -25.47
C VAL A 294 25.33 -4.11 -25.53
N ARG A 295 26.00 -3.63 -26.58
CA ARG A 295 26.14 -2.20 -26.88
C ARG A 295 25.07 -1.73 -27.87
N GLU A 296 24.69 -0.46 -27.77
CA GLU A 296 23.88 0.20 -28.78
C GLU A 296 24.47 0.01 -30.19
N GLY A 297 23.61 -0.35 -31.15
CA GLY A 297 24.00 -0.61 -32.54
C GLY A 297 24.57 -2.00 -32.83
N GLU A 298 24.79 -2.84 -31.82
CA GLU A 298 25.21 -4.23 -32.03
C GLU A 298 24.05 -5.15 -32.40
N ARG A 299 24.32 -6.13 -33.27
CA ARG A 299 23.37 -7.21 -33.56
C ARG A 299 23.31 -8.23 -32.43
N ILE A 300 22.10 -8.68 -32.13
CA ILE A 300 21.81 -9.68 -31.11
C ILE A 300 22.11 -11.06 -31.66
N ASP A 301 23.17 -11.67 -31.14
CA ASP A 301 23.56 -13.05 -31.42
C ASP A 301 22.90 -14.01 -30.41
N LYS A 302 22.89 -15.31 -30.72
CA LYS A 302 22.25 -16.36 -29.91
C LYS A 302 22.73 -16.35 -28.45
N THR A 303 24.03 -16.16 -28.22
CA THR A 303 24.62 -16.08 -26.88
C THR A 303 24.15 -14.85 -26.10
N ARG A 304 24.03 -13.69 -26.77
CA ARG A 304 23.54 -12.45 -26.15
C ARG A 304 22.06 -12.56 -25.79
N LEU A 305 21.26 -13.19 -26.64
CA LEU A 305 19.84 -13.44 -26.39
C LEU A 305 19.62 -14.34 -25.17
N ILE A 306 20.43 -15.40 -25.00
CA ILE A 306 20.38 -16.25 -23.79
C ILE A 306 20.70 -15.42 -22.54
N LYS A 307 21.72 -14.57 -22.58
CA LYS A 307 22.07 -13.66 -21.46
C LYS A 307 20.92 -12.68 -21.15
N LEU A 308 20.27 -12.13 -22.17
CA LEU A 308 19.11 -11.23 -22.02
C LEU A 308 17.87 -11.95 -21.47
N ASN A 309 17.60 -13.18 -21.90
CA ASN A 309 16.47 -13.95 -21.37
C ASN A 309 16.71 -14.39 -19.92
N ALA A 310 17.94 -14.80 -19.58
CA ALA A 310 18.31 -15.12 -18.19
C ALA A 310 18.17 -13.89 -17.27
N LEU A 311 18.50 -12.70 -17.77
CA LEU A 311 18.23 -11.42 -17.10
C LEU A 311 16.73 -11.23 -16.83
N LEU A 312 15.87 -11.45 -17.82
CA LEU A 312 14.42 -11.24 -17.73
C LEU A 312 13.72 -12.26 -16.81
N GLU A 313 14.07 -13.54 -16.90
CA GLU A 313 13.44 -14.61 -16.13
C GLU A 313 13.70 -14.49 -14.61
N GLN A 314 14.90 -14.02 -14.22
CA GLN A 314 15.26 -13.89 -12.79
C GLN A 314 14.81 -12.56 -12.14
N THR A 315 14.40 -11.56 -12.91
CA THR A 315 14.14 -10.19 -12.39
C THR A 315 12.67 -9.83 -12.20
N VAL A 316 11.74 -10.43 -12.94
CA VAL A 316 10.44 -9.75 -13.15
C VAL A 316 9.32 -10.17 -12.19
N VAL A 317 9.21 -11.44 -11.77
CA VAL A 317 7.94 -11.92 -11.15
C VAL A 317 7.94 -11.98 -9.62
N LYS A 318 9.01 -12.42 -8.95
CA LYS A 318 8.98 -12.61 -7.47
C LYS A 318 9.30 -11.34 -6.67
N THR A 319 10.14 -10.45 -7.20
CA THR A 319 10.63 -9.25 -6.50
C THR A 319 9.63 -8.11 -6.48
N VAL A 320 8.80 -7.97 -7.51
CA VAL A 320 7.83 -6.87 -7.64
C VAL A 320 6.68 -7.01 -6.64
N TYR A 321 6.07 -8.20 -6.50
CA TYR A 321 4.98 -8.40 -5.54
C TYR A 321 5.45 -8.24 -4.10
N VAL A 322 6.62 -8.79 -3.74
CA VAL A 322 7.17 -8.66 -2.38
C VAL A 322 7.47 -7.19 -2.06
N SER A 323 8.10 -6.44 -2.98
CA SER A 323 8.36 -5.01 -2.80
C SER A 323 7.08 -4.19 -2.67
N ALA A 324 6.08 -4.43 -3.55
CA ALA A 324 4.80 -3.76 -3.50
C ALA A 324 4.04 -4.03 -2.18
N THR A 325 4.05 -5.28 -1.69
CA THR A 325 3.44 -5.58 -0.38
C THR A 325 4.15 -4.88 0.77
N GLY A 326 5.48 -4.75 0.73
CA GLY A 326 6.24 -4.01 1.72
C GLY A 326 5.88 -2.51 1.75
N VAL A 327 5.83 -1.87 0.57
CA VAL A 327 5.41 -0.47 0.44
C VAL A 327 3.99 -0.28 0.97
N ALA A 328 3.05 -1.16 0.58
CA ALA A 328 1.67 -1.10 1.06
C ALA A 328 1.59 -1.19 2.59
N LEU A 329 2.32 -2.12 3.21
CA LEU A 329 2.30 -2.32 4.65
C LEU A 329 2.87 -1.11 5.41
N ILE A 330 3.99 -0.56 4.92
CA ILE A 330 4.62 0.63 5.50
C ILE A 330 3.70 1.84 5.40
N THR A 331 3.14 2.10 4.21
CA THR A 331 2.21 3.22 4.00
C THR A 331 0.94 3.06 4.84
N PHE A 332 0.36 1.87 4.91
CA PHE A 332 -0.81 1.59 5.75
C PHE A 332 -0.51 1.86 7.23
N THR A 333 0.61 1.33 7.74
CA THR A 333 1.01 1.47 9.13
C THR A 333 1.30 2.94 9.49
N LEU A 334 2.02 3.65 8.61
CA LEU A 334 2.29 5.08 8.78
C LEU A 334 0.99 5.88 8.93
N LEU A 335 0.05 5.72 7.99
CA LEU A 335 -1.22 6.44 7.99
C LEU A 335 -2.10 6.06 9.20
N LEU A 336 -2.13 4.77 9.57
CA LEU A 336 -2.88 4.30 10.72
C LEU A 336 -2.34 4.89 12.04
N VAL A 337 -1.01 4.86 12.23
CA VAL A 337 -0.36 5.40 13.43
C VAL A 337 -0.58 6.91 13.51
N SER A 338 -0.39 7.64 12.40
CA SER A 338 -0.65 9.08 12.35
C SER A 338 -2.11 9.41 12.68
N TYR A 339 -3.07 8.61 12.19
CA TYR A 339 -4.48 8.78 12.51
C TYR A 339 -4.78 8.58 13.99
N LEU A 340 -4.31 7.47 14.58
CA LEU A 340 -4.60 7.12 15.98
C LEU A 340 -3.97 8.10 16.97
N LEU A 341 -2.75 8.56 16.71
CA LEU A 341 -2.01 9.44 17.64
C LEU A 341 -2.39 10.91 17.49
N PHE A 342 -2.59 11.39 16.26
CA PHE A 342 -2.61 12.83 16.01
C PHE A 342 -3.95 13.39 15.51
N PHE A 343 -4.77 12.58 14.84
CA PHE A 343 -6.00 13.08 14.19
C PHE A 343 -7.29 12.65 14.90
N ARG A 344 -7.34 11.45 15.51
CA ARG A 344 -8.58 10.87 16.04
C ARG A 344 -9.28 11.72 17.12
N HIS A 345 -8.54 12.35 18.02
CA HIS A 345 -9.10 13.09 19.18
C HIS A 345 -8.66 14.56 19.19
N HIS A 346 -8.25 15.10 18.03
CA HIS A 346 -7.80 16.49 17.98
C HIS A 346 -9.00 17.43 18.00
N ALA A 347 -9.09 18.33 18.98
CA ALA A 347 -10.25 19.23 19.19
C ALA A 347 -10.63 20.02 17.93
N ALA A 348 -9.64 20.49 17.17
CA ALA A 348 -9.90 21.23 15.91
C ALA A 348 -10.54 20.38 14.78
N LEU A 349 -10.61 19.05 14.92
CA LEU A 349 -11.19 18.11 13.96
C LEU A 349 -12.50 17.48 14.47
N GLU A 350 -12.95 17.86 15.67
CA GLU A 350 -14.11 17.21 16.32
C GLU A 350 -15.41 17.56 15.59
N ASN A 351 -15.57 18.83 15.21
CA ASN A 351 -16.63 19.28 14.34
C ASN A 351 -16.29 18.90 12.88
N ASP A 352 -17.18 18.19 12.19
CA ASP A 352 -16.99 17.73 10.80
C ASP A 352 -15.75 16.83 10.54
N HIS A 353 -15.37 15.93 11.44
CA HIS A 353 -14.19 15.06 11.34
C HIS A 353 -13.94 14.46 9.93
N ASN A 354 -14.96 13.87 9.32
CA ASN A 354 -14.86 13.24 8.00
C ASN A 354 -14.49 14.23 6.89
N LYS A 355 -14.99 15.48 6.96
CA LYS A 355 -14.68 16.55 6.01
C LYS A 355 -13.19 16.88 6.00
N HIS A 356 -12.63 17.02 7.19
CA HIS A 356 -11.21 17.34 7.36
C HIS A 356 -10.31 16.17 6.94
N MET A 357 -10.73 14.93 7.21
CA MET A 357 -10.01 13.74 6.75
C MET A 357 -10.03 13.61 5.23
N ILE A 358 -11.16 13.91 4.57
CA ILE A 358 -11.24 13.97 3.09
C ILE A 358 -10.31 15.05 2.54
N PHE A 359 -10.23 16.21 3.19
CA PHE A 359 -9.31 17.28 2.81
C PHE A 359 -7.84 16.83 2.87
N LEU A 360 -7.42 16.18 3.97
CA LEU A 360 -6.06 15.64 4.10
C LEU A 360 -5.77 14.54 3.06
N ALA A 361 -6.74 13.65 2.83
CA ALA A 361 -6.66 12.61 1.80
C ALA A 361 -6.50 13.19 0.39
N LEU A 362 -7.27 14.23 0.05
CA LEU A 362 -7.13 14.94 -1.21
C LEU A 362 -5.73 15.54 -1.36
N GLY A 363 -5.17 16.10 -0.29
CA GLY A 363 -3.78 16.57 -0.26
C GLY A 363 -2.77 15.47 -0.61
N LEU A 364 -2.94 14.27 -0.07
CA LEU A 364 -2.08 13.10 -0.39
C LEU A 364 -2.23 12.65 -1.85
N VAL A 365 -3.46 12.66 -2.39
CA VAL A 365 -3.71 12.32 -3.80
C VAL A 365 -3.10 13.36 -4.74
N LEU A 366 -3.23 14.66 -4.44
CA LEU A 366 -2.60 15.72 -5.21
C LEU A 366 -1.08 15.64 -5.17
N TYR A 367 -0.51 15.30 -4.01
CA TYR A 367 0.91 15.02 -3.87
C TYR A 367 1.36 13.88 -4.80
N LEU A 368 0.65 12.75 -4.79
CA LEU A 368 0.94 11.62 -5.70
C LEU A 368 0.91 12.04 -7.17
N GLY A 369 -0.11 12.84 -7.54
CA GLY A 369 -0.20 13.44 -8.88
C GLY A 369 0.99 14.34 -9.22
N ALA A 370 1.43 15.17 -8.27
CA ALA A 370 2.59 16.05 -8.45
C ALA A 370 3.90 15.26 -8.63
N VAL A 371 4.11 14.19 -7.86
CA VAL A 371 5.25 13.28 -8.03
C VAL A 371 5.21 12.63 -9.40
N LYS A 372 4.08 12.05 -9.81
CA LYS A 372 3.94 11.41 -11.13
C LYS A 372 4.14 12.38 -12.29
N LEU A 373 3.59 13.58 -12.19
CA LEU A 373 3.82 14.63 -13.16
C LEU A 373 5.31 15.01 -13.23
N SER A 374 5.97 15.16 -12.08
CA SER A 374 7.40 15.47 -12.05
C SER A 374 8.24 14.35 -12.69
N SER A 375 7.94 13.08 -12.42
CA SER A 375 8.65 11.95 -13.03
C SER A 375 8.42 11.89 -14.54
N TYR A 376 7.21 12.18 -15.00
CA TYR A 376 6.88 12.24 -16.43
C TYR A 376 7.63 13.38 -17.14
N LEU A 377 7.67 14.57 -16.54
CA LEU A 377 8.39 15.72 -17.09
C LEU A 377 9.89 15.44 -17.21
N VAL A 378 10.50 14.84 -16.18
CA VAL A 378 11.92 14.44 -16.21
C VAL A 378 12.19 13.42 -17.31
N GLN A 379 11.36 12.38 -17.44
CA GLN A 379 11.49 11.38 -18.50
C GLN A 379 11.34 11.97 -19.92
N SER A 380 10.46 12.94 -20.09
CA SER A 380 10.24 13.58 -21.39
C SER A 380 11.36 14.53 -21.84
N ALA A 381 12.14 15.06 -20.90
CA ALA A 381 13.20 16.03 -21.18
C ALA A 381 14.52 15.37 -21.63
N ASP A 382 14.87 14.20 -21.05
CA ASP A 382 16.02 13.40 -21.47
C ASP A 382 15.78 11.90 -21.18
N PRO A 383 15.38 11.10 -22.19
CA PRO A 383 15.12 9.67 -22.03
C PRO A 383 16.36 8.85 -21.61
N ASN A 384 17.56 9.34 -21.91
CA ASN A 384 18.81 8.60 -21.70
C ASN A 384 19.44 8.86 -20.32
N GLN A 385 19.03 9.92 -19.62
CA GLN A 385 19.45 10.25 -18.25
C GLN A 385 18.30 10.28 -17.24
N ALA A 386 17.09 9.87 -17.63
CA ALA A 386 15.89 9.98 -16.79
C ALA A 386 16.03 9.38 -15.38
N TRP A 387 16.77 8.28 -15.22
CA TRP A 387 17.00 7.66 -13.91
C TRP A 387 18.05 8.38 -13.07
N ASP A 388 19.14 8.89 -13.68
CA ASP A 388 20.16 9.70 -13.00
C ASP A 388 19.60 11.09 -12.60
N LEU A 389 18.73 11.66 -13.42
CA LEU A 389 18.04 12.93 -13.15
C LEU A 389 16.96 12.81 -12.07
N MET A 390 16.30 11.65 -11.97
CA MET A 390 15.35 11.36 -10.89
C MET A 390 16.06 11.14 -9.53
N SER A 391 17.35 10.73 -9.55
CA SER A 391 18.24 10.76 -8.38
C SER A 391 18.89 12.12 -8.11
N ALA A 392 18.96 13.01 -9.10
CA ALA A 392 19.59 14.33 -8.98
C ALA A 392 18.56 15.41 -8.63
N SER A 393 18.34 15.67 -7.34
CA SER A 393 17.82 16.92 -6.74
C SER A 393 16.55 17.59 -7.30
N PHE A 394 15.87 16.98 -8.28
CA PHE A 394 14.63 17.48 -8.90
C PHE A 394 13.44 17.42 -7.95
N PHE A 395 13.53 16.61 -6.88
CA PHE A 395 12.53 16.58 -5.82
C PHE A 395 12.34 17.98 -5.20
N MET A 396 13.37 18.83 -5.16
CA MET A 396 13.28 20.19 -4.62
C MET A 396 12.32 21.12 -5.39
N ALA A 397 11.98 20.76 -6.63
CA ALA A 397 11.00 21.50 -7.44
C ALA A 397 9.55 21.22 -7.02
N ILE A 398 9.29 20.08 -6.38
CA ILE A 398 7.93 19.66 -6.04
C ILE A 398 7.37 20.59 -4.98
N PRO A 399 6.19 21.21 -5.21
CA PRO A 399 5.60 22.17 -4.31
C PRO A 399 4.89 21.51 -3.12
N LEU A 400 5.53 20.51 -2.50
CA LEU A 400 5.03 19.84 -1.30
C LEU A 400 4.77 20.80 -0.13
N PRO A 401 5.59 21.85 0.08
CA PRO A 401 5.31 22.86 1.08
C PRO A 401 3.97 23.58 0.89
N ALA A 402 3.42 23.63 -0.33
CA ALA A 402 2.08 24.17 -0.56
C ALA A 402 1.00 23.37 0.18
N ALA A 403 1.10 22.05 0.18
CA ALA A 403 0.16 21.19 0.90
C ALA A 403 0.19 21.44 2.41
N ALA A 404 1.39 21.66 2.97
CA ALA A 404 1.57 22.02 4.38
C ALA A 404 1.00 23.40 4.70
N MET A 405 1.24 24.41 3.84
CA MET A 405 0.66 25.75 4.00
C MET A 405 -0.86 25.71 3.96
N ILE A 406 -1.46 25.08 2.95
CA ILE A 406 -2.92 24.96 2.82
C ILE A 406 -3.48 24.23 4.05
N CYS A 407 -2.87 23.13 4.48
CA CYS A 407 -3.27 22.44 5.71
C CYS A 407 -3.23 23.35 6.94
N CYS A 408 -2.17 24.17 7.09
CA CYS A 408 -2.03 25.10 8.20
C CYS A 408 -3.11 26.18 8.21
N LEU A 409 -3.52 26.67 7.03
CA LEU A 409 -4.53 27.72 6.91
C LEU A 409 -5.92 27.27 7.35
N PHE A 410 -6.29 26.03 7.04
CA PHE A 410 -7.64 25.52 7.26
C PHE A 410 -7.78 24.68 8.52
N LEU A 411 -6.75 23.91 8.89
CA LEU A 411 -6.77 22.98 10.03
C LEU A 411 -5.85 23.42 11.17
N GLY A 412 -5.06 24.48 10.97
CA GLY A 412 -4.15 24.99 11.98
C GLY A 412 -2.76 24.34 11.95
N PHE A 413 -1.84 24.95 12.72
CA PHE A 413 -0.41 24.63 12.68
C PHE A 413 -0.09 23.21 13.16
N SER A 414 -0.67 22.75 14.26
CA SER A 414 -0.39 21.42 14.82
C SER A 414 -0.66 20.30 13.81
N ILE A 415 -1.82 20.36 13.14
CA ILE A 415 -2.24 19.38 12.13
C ILE A 415 -1.32 19.44 10.91
N ALA A 416 -0.92 20.64 10.49
CA ALA A 416 -0.01 20.82 9.37
C ALA A 416 1.39 20.21 9.62
N ILE A 417 1.91 20.27 10.84
CA ILE A 417 3.18 19.61 11.19
C ILE A 417 3.05 18.09 11.11
N TYR A 418 1.99 17.50 11.66
CA TYR A 418 1.76 16.04 11.55
C TYR A 418 1.59 15.61 10.09
N PHE A 419 0.88 16.40 9.30
CA PHE A 419 0.70 16.14 7.87
C PHE A 419 2.03 16.27 7.10
N SER A 420 2.87 17.26 7.45
CA SER A 420 4.20 17.45 6.87
C SER A 420 5.12 16.25 7.12
N LEU A 421 5.04 15.64 8.30
CA LEU A 421 5.79 14.42 8.63
C LEU A 421 5.36 13.23 7.76
N VAL A 422 4.05 13.04 7.56
CA VAL A 422 3.55 11.99 6.67
C VAL A 422 4.01 12.23 5.24
N LEU A 423 3.87 13.46 4.74
CA LEU A 423 4.30 13.84 3.40
C LEU A 423 5.79 13.64 3.17
N SER A 424 6.65 13.98 4.14
CA SER A 424 8.10 13.83 4.00
C SER A 424 8.55 12.36 3.96
N VAL A 425 7.93 11.48 4.76
CA VAL A 425 8.20 10.03 4.70
C VAL A 425 7.76 9.45 3.36
N LEU A 426 6.55 9.78 2.90
CA LEU A 426 6.06 9.32 1.59
C LEU A 426 6.90 9.87 0.43
N ALA A 427 7.39 11.10 0.53
CA ALA A 427 8.31 11.69 -0.43
C ALA A 427 9.63 10.92 -0.48
N SER A 428 10.23 10.61 0.67
CA SER A 428 11.44 9.79 0.73
C SER A 428 11.25 8.43 0.04
N ILE A 429 10.15 7.73 0.32
CA ILE A 429 9.82 6.45 -0.34
C ILE A 429 9.68 6.64 -1.86
N SER A 430 9.05 7.73 -2.31
CA SER A 430 8.88 8.03 -3.74
C SER A 430 10.19 8.32 -4.47
N PHE A 431 11.21 8.79 -3.75
CA PHE A 431 12.55 9.07 -4.28
C PHE A 431 13.56 8.01 -3.83
N GLY A 432 13.18 6.73 -3.93
CA GLY A 432 14.09 5.60 -3.70
C GLY A 432 14.61 5.45 -2.27
N GLY A 433 13.92 6.05 -1.28
CA GLY A 433 14.36 6.07 0.12
C GLY A 433 15.44 7.11 0.42
N SER A 434 15.59 8.16 -0.41
CA SER A 434 16.57 9.23 -0.17
C SER A 434 16.31 9.91 1.18
N PHE A 435 17.35 9.93 2.01
CA PHE A 435 17.36 10.67 3.27
C PHE A 435 17.40 12.18 3.05
N GLU A 436 18.04 12.65 1.98
CA GLU A 436 18.07 14.09 1.63
C GLU A 436 16.66 14.60 1.31
N ALA A 437 15.88 13.83 0.54
CA ALA A 437 14.49 14.17 0.25
C ALA A 437 13.64 14.23 1.52
N PHE A 438 13.82 13.27 2.45
CA PHE A 438 13.13 13.28 3.74
C PHE A 438 13.40 14.57 4.52
N ILE A 439 14.68 14.91 4.72
CA ILE A 439 15.09 16.08 5.50
C ILE A 439 14.67 17.38 4.81
N PHE A 440 14.83 17.47 3.49
CA PHE A 440 14.41 18.62 2.71
C PHE A 440 12.94 18.92 2.92
N PHE A 441 12.07 17.93 2.66
CA PHE A 441 10.62 18.13 2.76
C PHE A 441 10.15 18.30 4.19
N LEU A 442 10.72 17.59 5.16
CA LEU A 442 10.35 17.73 6.57
C LEU A 442 10.58 19.18 7.04
N LEU A 443 11.77 19.73 6.80
CA LEU A 443 12.12 21.08 7.22
C LEU A 443 11.39 22.14 6.40
N SER A 444 11.34 21.98 5.07
CA SER A 444 10.68 22.92 4.16
C SER A 444 9.17 23.02 4.45
N CYS A 445 8.46 21.90 4.59
CA CYS A 445 7.03 21.89 4.90
C CYS A 445 6.75 22.45 6.29
N SER A 446 7.58 22.12 7.29
CA SER A 446 7.43 22.64 8.66
C SER A 446 7.60 24.16 8.72
N MET A 447 8.63 24.71 8.06
CA MET A 447 8.85 26.16 8.00
C MET A 447 7.76 26.87 7.18
N ALA A 448 7.29 26.25 6.10
CA ALA A 448 6.19 26.77 5.33
C ALA A 448 4.90 26.87 6.16
N ALA A 449 4.57 25.83 6.93
CA ALA A 449 3.44 25.85 7.86
C ALA A 449 3.62 26.92 8.96
N PHE A 450 4.82 27.02 9.54
CA PHE A 450 5.11 28.01 10.59
C PHE A 450 4.93 29.45 10.11
N TRP A 451 5.47 29.81 8.95
CA TRP A 451 5.29 31.16 8.41
C TRP A 451 3.89 31.41 7.85
N ALA A 452 3.19 30.38 7.37
CA ALA A 452 1.79 30.49 6.95
C ALA A 452 0.81 30.70 8.11
N GLN A 453 1.20 30.35 9.35
CA GLN A 453 0.38 30.59 10.54
C GLN A 453 0.16 32.09 10.81
N ALA A 454 1.08 32.97 10.39
CA ALA A 454 1.05 34.38 10.71
C ALA A 454 0.16 35.20 9.75
N ARG A 455 -0.97 35.75 10.28
CA ARG A 455 -1.95 36.68 9.65
C ARG A 455 -2.21 36.47 8.15
N GLN A 456 -3.43 36.09 7.78
CA GLN A 456 -3.77 35.65 6.41
C GLN A 456 -4.04 36.80 5.41
N THR A 457 -3.11 37.74 5.27
CA THR A 457 -3.20 38.76 4.21
C THR A 457 -2.46 38.31 2.95
N ARG A 458 -2.93 38.72 1.75
CA ARG A 458 -2.30 38.41 0.45
C ARG A 458 -0.80 38.76 0.44
N LYS A 459 -0.43 39.90 1.04
CA LYS A 459 0.97 40.34 1.17
C LYS A 459 1.82 39.37 2.00
N ASN A 460 1.27 38.83 3.08
CA ASN A 460 1.98 37.90 3.94
C ASN A 460 2.28 36.58 3.24
N PHE A 461 1.37 36.08 2.39
CA PHE A 461 1.64 34.88 1.60
C PHE A 461 2.80 35.04 0.61
N ILE A 462 2.87 36.19 -0.07
CA ILE A 462 4.00 36.49 -0.96
C ILE A 462 5.31 36.52 -0.16
N MET A 463 5.31 37.16 1.01
CA MET A 463 6.48 37.20 1.90
C MET A 463 6.84 35.81 2.45
N THR A 464 5.86 34.97 2.76
CA THR A 464 6.06 33.57 3.16
C THR A 464 6.73 32.77 2.05
N GLY A 465 6.31 32.95 0.79
CA GLY A 465 6.96 32.33 -0.37
C GLY A 465 8.41 32.74 -0.55
N VAL A 466 8.73 34.03 -0.39
CA VAL A 466 10.12 34.52 -0.47
C VAL A 466 10.98 33.96 0.67
N LYS A 467 10.47 33.95 1.90
CA LYS A 467 11.19 33.36 3.06
C LYS A 467 11.45 31.86 2.84
N LEU A 468 10.46 31.15 2.32
CA LEU A 468 10.56 29.72 2.00
C LEU A 468 11.57 29.47 0.88
N ALA A 469 11.58 30.29 -0.17
CA ALA A 469 12.55 30.19 -1.26
C ALA A 469 13.99 30.34 -0.77
N ILE A 470 14.27 31.36 0.06
CA ILE A 470 15.59 31.58 0.66
C ILE A 470 15.98 30.40 1.57
N PHE A 471 15.04 29.91 2.39
CA PHE A 471 15.28 28.77 3.27
C PHE A 471 15.57 27.49 2.49
N ASN A 472 14.80 27.20 1.44
CA ASN A 472 15.01 26.05 0.59
C ASN A 472 16.34 26.12 -0.16
N SER A 473 16.75 27.30 -0.62
CA SER A 473 18.09 27.51 -1.20
C SER A 473 19.21 27.21 -0.20
N PHE A 474 19.09 27.68 1.04
CA PHE A 474 20.05 27.36 2.09
C PHE A 474 20.09 25.86 2.39
N LEU A 475 18.92 25.20 2.43
CA LEU A 475 18.82 23.77 2.66
C LEU A 475 19.42 22.94 1.52
N ALA A 476 19.23 23.38 0.27
CA ALA A 476 19.87 22.77 -0.90
C ALA A 476 21.41 22.86 -0.80
N ILE A 477 21.95 24.02 -0.41
CA ILE A 477 23.40 24.18 -0.16
C ILE A 477 23.88 23.22 0.93
N ALA A 478 23.17 23.16 2.06
CA ALA A 478 23.54 22.29 3.17
C ALA A 478 23.53 20.80 2.79
N LEU A 479 22.52 20.36 2.03
CA LEU A 479 22.43 18.98 1.54
C LEU A 479 23.50 18.68 0.48
N GLY A 480 23.80 19.63 -0.41
CA GLY A 480 24.88 19.50 -1.39
C GLY A 480 26.26 19.33 -0.76
N PHE A 481 26.55 19.99 0.37
CA PHE A 481 27.77 19.77 1.14
C PHE A 481 27.76 18.48 1.97
N TYR A 482 26.57 18.00 2.36
CA TYR A 482 26.42 16.77 3.13
C TYR A 482 26.69 15.53 2.27
N SER A 483 26.27 15.54 0.99
CA SER A 483 26.63 14.50 0.03
C SER A 483 28.15 14.50 -0.13
N LEU A 484 28.82 13.48 0.42
CA LEU A 484 30.29 13.36 0.58
C LEU A 484 31.11 13.34 -0.74
N THR A 485 30.50 13.71 -1.86
CA THR A 485 31.11 13.88 -3.17
C THR A 485 31.41 15.36 -3.37
N GLN A 486 32.59 15.76 -3.88
CA GLN A 486 32.83 17.18 -4.15
C GLN A 486 31.72 17.72 -5.06
N PRO A 487 30.88 18.65 -4.56
CA PRO A 487 29.72 19.09 -5.33
C PRO A 487 30.22 19.90 -6.53
N ASP A 488 29.87 19.47 -7.74
CA ASP A 488 30.10 20.28 -8.93
C ASP A 488 29.38 21.63 -8.73
N PRO A 489 30.11 22.77 -8.77
CA PRO A 489 29.51 24.10 -8.56
C PRO A 489 28.34 24.38 -9.50
N VAL A 490 28.34 23.82 -10.72
CA VAL A 490 27.26 23.99 -11.69
C VAL A 490 26.01 23.22 -11.28
N ILE A 491 26.17 21.99 -10.77
CA ILE A 491 25.06 21.18 -10.27
C ILE A 491 24.45 21.84 -9.03
N LEU A 492 25.29 22.22 -8.06
CA LEU A 492 24.83 22.89 -6.85
C LEU A 492 24.08 24.20 -7.17
N ALA A 493 24.58 25.00 -8.12
CA ALA A 493 23.89 26.22 -8.55
C ALA A 493 22.50 25.94 -9.14
N ARG A 494 22.35 24.86 -9.94
CA ARG A 494 21.05 24.43 -10.48
C ARG A 494 20.10 24.01 -9.37
N GLU A 495 20.57 23.22 -8.40
CA GLU A 495 19.76 22.77 -7.25
C GLU A 495 19.25 23.93 -6.43
N VAL A 496 20.10 24.92 -6.16
CA VAL A 496 19.75 26.13 -5.43
C VAL A 496 18.68 26.94 -6.16
N ILE A 497 18.80 27.08 -7.48
CA ILE A 497 17.81 27.77 -8.32
C ILE A 497 16.48 27.00 -8.32
N ILE A 498 16.52 25.67 -8.48
CA ILE A 498 15.33 24.82 -8.44
C ILE A 498 14.62 24.92 -7.08
N ALA A 499 15.37 24.82 -5.98
CA ALA A 499 14.85 24.93 -4.63
C ALA A 499 14.24 26.32 -4.34
N PHE A 500 14.88 27.38 -4.84
CA PHE A 500 14.37 28.75 -4.78
C PHE A 500 13.02 28.87 -5.51
N CYS A 501 12.98 28.42 -6.77
CA CYS A 501 11.77 28.41 -7.59
C CYS A 501 10.66 27.56 -6.97
N GLY A 502 10.99 26.40 -6.40
CA GLY A 502 10.04 25.52 -5.71
C GLY A 502 9.38 26.19 -4.50
N GLY A 503 10.14 27.00 -3.75
CA GLY A 503 9.61 27.79 -2.63
C GLY A 503 8.60 28.86 -3.08
N ILE A 504 8.94 29.63 -4.12
CA ILE A 504 8.03 30.64 -4.70
C ILE A 504 6.79 29.96 -5.28
N PHE A 505 7.00 28.90 -6.06
CA PHE A 505 5.93 28.16 -6.72
C PHE A 505 4.94 27.58 -5.70
N SER A 506 5.43 27.08 -4.57
CA SER A 506 4.59 26.61 -3.47
C SER A 506 3.64 27.69 -2.94
N ALA A 507 4.11 28.92 -2.76
CA ALA A 507 3.27 30.03 -2.30
C ALA A 507 2.24 30.46 -3.34
N VAL A 508 2.62 30.49 -4.62
CA VAL A 508 1.70 30.78 -5.74
C VAL A 508 0.56 29.76 -5.77
N LEU A 509 0.89 28.47 -5.64
CA LEU A 509 -0.11 27.41 -5.59
C LEU A 509 -1.01 27.53 -4.36
N THR A 510 -0.46 27.82 -3.18
CA THR A 510 -1.28 28.06 -1.97
C THR A 510 -2.29 29.18 -2.19
N ILE A 511 -1.85 30.32 -2.74
CA ILE A 511 -2.75 31.46 -3.00
C ILE A 511 -3.80 31.09 -4.05
N GLY A 512 -3.41 30.39 -5.12
CA GLY A 512 -4.31 30.00 -6.21
C GLY A 512 -5.36 28.97 -5.82
N PHE A 513 -5.00 27.99 -4.99
CA PHE A 513 -5.91 26.94 -4.54
C PHE A 513 -6.76 27.33 -3.32
N CYS A 514 -6.36 28.33 -2.54
CA CYS A 514 -7.11 28.73 -1.33
C CYS A 514 -8.60 29.02 -1.60
N PRO A 515 -9.00 29.84 -2.60
CA PRO A 515 -10.41 30.08 -2.90
C PRO A 515 -11.17 28.82 -3.34
N LEU A 516 -10.50 27.91 -4.05
CA LEU A 516 -11.11 26.65 -4.50
C LEU A 516 -11.42 25.75 -3.30
N ILE A 517 -10.48 25.63 -2.35
CA ILE A 517 -10.66 24.87 -1.12
C ILE A 517 -11.75 25.49 -0.25
N GLU A 518 -11.80 26.81 -0.11
CA GLU A 518 -12.87 27.52 0.60
C GLU A 518 -14.26 27.18 0.04
N ILE A 519 -14.41 27.11 -1.29
CA ILE A 519 -15.70 26.81 -1.93
C ILE A 519 -16.06 25.33 -1.79
N ILE A 520 -15.12 24.41 -2.05
CA ILE A 520 -15.38 22.97 -2.02
C ILE A 520 -15.69 22.48 -0.60
N PHE A 521 -14.90 22.95 0.37
CA PHE A 521 -15.03 22.55 1.76
C PHE A 521 -15.83 23.54 2.60
N ASP A 522 -16.33 24.66 2.07
CA ASP A 522 -17.10 25.65 2.87
C ASP A 522 -16.36 26.10 4.14
N TYR A 523 -15.04 26.26 4.02
CA TYR A 523 -14.22 26.84 5.10
C TYR A 523 -14.33 28.36 5.08
N THR A 524 -14.17 28.96 6.27
CA THR A 524 -14.17 30.42 6.42
C THR A 524 -12.77 30.86 6.86
N THR A 525 -12.00 31.43 5.93
CA THR A 525 -10.66 31.97 6.22
C THR A 525 -10.76 33.40 6.75
N GLU A 526 -9.67 33.89 7.35
CA GLU A 526 -9.58 35.29 7.78
C GLU A 526 -9.70 36.24 6.58
N ALA A 527 -9.21 35.84 5.39
CA ALA A 527 -9.39 36.60 4.15
C ALA A 527 -10.88 36.70 3.75
N LYS A 528 -11.63 35.61 3.81
CA LYS A 528 -13.08 35.61 3.57
C LYS A 528 -13.82 36.46 4.60
N LEU A 529 -13.44 36.39 5.88
CA LEU A 529 -14.01 37.25 6.92
C LEU A 529 -13.75 38.75 6.64
N LEU A 530 -12.55 39.12 6.19
CA LEU A 530 -12.26 40.50 5.80
C LEU A 530 -13.12 40.96 4.61
N GLU A 531 -13.38 40.07 3.64
CA GLU A 531 -14.27 40.35 2.52
C GLU A 531 -15.71 40.55 2.99
N LEU A 532 -16.19 39.72 3.92
CA LEU A 532 -17.53 39.80 4.50
C LEU A 532 -17.70 40.99 5.47
N ALA A 533 -16.60 41.48 6.05
CA ALA A 533 -16.58 42.69 6.87
C ALA A 533 -16.79 43.96 6.05
N ASN A 534 -16.65 43.89 4.72
CA ASN A 534 -16.97 45.01 3.84
C ASN A 534 -18.49 45.22 3.79
N LEU A 535 -18.95 46.39 4.23
CA LEU A 535 -20.37 46.75 4.22
C LEU A 535 -20.93 46.93 2.81
N ASP A 536 -20.08 46.95 1.78
CA ASP A 536 -20.51 46.98 0.38
C ASP A 536 -21.08 45.65 -0.14
N GLN A 537 -21.04 44.58 0.65
CA GLN A 537 -21.57 43.28 0.28
C GLN A 537 -23.06 43.36 -0.10
N PRO A 538 -23.52 42.70 -1.18
CA PRO A 538 -24.89 42.84 -1.69
C PRO A 538 -25.98 42.57 -0.63
N LEU A 539 -25.76 41.58 0.24
CA LEU A 539 -26.70 41.21 1.28
C LEU A 539 -26.78 42.27 2.41
N ILE A 540 -25.64 42.86 2.79
CA ILE A 540 -25.59 43.94 3.77
C ILE A 540 -26.20 45.22 3.20
N LYS A 541 -25.94 45.54 1.93
CA LYS A 541 -26.63 46.66 1.24
C LYS A 541 -28.14 46.46 1.22
N LYS A 542 -28.59 45.24 0.96
CA LYS A 542 -30.03 44.91 1.01
C LYS A 542 -30.60 45.14 2.41
N LEU A 543 -29.91 44.69 3.47
CA LEU A 543 -30.29 44.93 4.85
C LEU A 543 -30.37 46.43 5.17
N MET A 544 -29.38 47.21 4.73
CA MET A 544 -29.33 48.67 4.91
C MET A 544 -30.51 49.39 4.26
N ILE A 545 -30.94 48.96 3.06
CA ILE A 545 -32.01 49.60 2.29
C ILE A 545 -33.40 49.16 2.80
N GLU A 546 -33.61 47.86 2.99
CA GLU A 546 -34.93 47.31 3.30
C GLU A 546 -35.25 47.34 4.82
N ALA A 547 -34.24 47.14 5.69
CA ALA A 547 -34.38 47.07 7.14
C ALA A 547 -33.33 47.95 7.86
N PRO A 548 -33.36 49.28 7.69
CA PRO A 548 -32.32 50.19 8.16
C PRO A 548 -32.13 50.19 9.68
N GLY A 549 -33.18 49.92 10.46
CA GLY A 549 -33.12 49.83 11.91
C GLY A 549 -32.33 48.61 12.38
N THR A 550 -32.58 47.46 11.76
CA THR A 550 -31.79 46.23 11.97
C THR A 550 -30.36 46.41 11.48
N TYR A 551 -30.12 47.07 10.35
CA TYR A 551 -28.76 47.37 9.90
C TYR A 551 -27.98 48.21 10.93
N ASN A 552 -28.57 49.29 11.44
CA ASN A 552 -27.92 50.13 12.44
C ASN A 552 -27.66 49.37 13.76
N HIS A 553 -28.61 48.53 14.18
CA HIS A 553 -28.42 47.57 15.28
C HIS A 553 -27.19 46.69 15.06
N SER A 554 -27.14 45.95 13.96
CA SER A 554 -26.03 45.04 13.66
C SER A 554 -24.67 45.74 13.61
N VAL A 555 -24.59 46.99 13.13
CA VAL A 555 -23.33 47.76 13.10
C VAL A 555 -22.85 48.12 14.51
N ILE A 556 -23.76 48.50 15.42
CA ILE A 556 -23.40 48.81 16.81
C ILE A 556 -23.02 47.54 17.55
N VAL A 557 -23.80 46.46 17.39
CA VAL A 557 -23.48 45.13 17.95
C VAL A 557 -22.11 44.66 17.47
N ALA A 558 -21.78 44.83 16.19
CA ALA A 558 -20.47 44.49 15.65
C ALA A 558 -19.33 45.32 16.26
N THR A 559 -19.56 46.61 16.51
CA THR A 559 -18.59 47.47 17.18
C THR A 559 -18.34 47.03 18.63
N LEU A 560 -19.40 46.68 19.36
CA LEU A 560 -19.31 46.13 20.71
C LEU A 560 -18.57 44.79 20.71
N ALA A 561 -18.96 43.88 19.83
CA ALA A 561 -18.41 42.53 19.75
C ALA A 561 -16.92 42.55 19.36
N GLU A 562 -16.53 43.36 18.38
CA GLU A 562 -15.13 43.52 17.95
C GLU A 562 -14.24 43.98 19.11
N ALA A 563 -14.67 45.02 19.82
CA ALA A 563 -13.89 45.60 20.91
C ALA A 563 -13.84 44.68 22.13
N ALA A 564 -14.93 43.98 22.46
CA ALA A 564 -14.97 43.02 23.55
C ALA A 564 -14.09 41.79 23.25
N ALA A 565 -14.16 41.25 22.05
CA ALA A 565 -13.30 40.15 21.61
C ALA A 565 -11.82 40.54 21.64
N SER A 566 -11.49 41.74 21.15
CA SER A 566 -10.12 42.28 21.22
C SER A 566 -9.61 42.40 22.67
N ALA A 567 -10.46 42.86 23.60
CA ALA A 567 -10.10 43.02 25.00
C ALA A 567 -9.71 41.70 25.70
N ILE A 568 -10.31 40.58 25.30
CA ILE A 568 -10.07 39.26 25.89
C ILE A 568 -9.19 38.33 25.02
N HIS A 569 -8.56 38.89 23.97
CA HIS A 569 -7.77 38.15 22.98
C HIS A 569 -8.53 37.02 22.26
N ALA A 570 -9.84 37.19 22.06
CA ALA A 570 -10.64 36.36 21.15
C ALA A 570 -10.54 36.89 19.71
N ASN A 571 -11.07 36.15 18.73
CA ASN A 571 -11.02 36.55 17.32
C ASN A 571 -11.99 37.73 17.05
N SER A 572 -11.47 38.94 17.10
CA SER A 572 -12.26 40.18 16.94
C SER A 572 -12.90 40.33 15.57
N LEU A 573 -12.22 39.93 14.50
CA LEU A 573 -12.76 39.98 13.15
C LEU A 573 -13.93 38.99 13.00
N LYS A 574 -13.79 37.76 13.51
CA LYS A 574 -14.86 36.76 13.50
C LYS A 574 -16.10 37.26 14.24
N ALA A 575 -15.93 37.77 15.46
CA ALA A 575 -17.03 38.33 16.25
C ALA A 575 -17.72 39.51 15.54
N LYS A 576 -16.95 40.41 14.94
CA LYS A 576 -17.46 41.55 14.16
C LYS A 576 -18.32 41.11 12.98
N VAL A 577 -17.82 40.17 12.18
CA VAL A 577 -18.54 39.70 10.98
C VAL A 577 -19.78 38.91 11.38
N MET A 578 -19.70 38.03 12.38
CA MET A 578 -20.88 37.35 12.93
C MET A 578 -21.97 38.36 13.32
N ALA A 579 -21.61 39.43 14.03
CA ALA A 579 -22.53 40.49 14.42
C ALA A 579 -23.12 41.27 13.24
N TYR A 580 -22.41 41.49 12.14
CA TYR A 580 -23.01 42.12 10.96
C TYR A 580 -24.16 41.29 10.37
N TYR A 581 -24.02 39.96 10.39
CA TYR A 581 -24.97 39.07 9.74
C TYR A 581 -25.97 38.37 10.68
N HIS A 582 -25.81 38.45 12.01
CA HIS A 582 -26.62 37.68 12.97
C HIS A 582 -28.14 37.80 12.72
N ASP A 583 -28.58 38.99 12.30
CA ASP A 583 -29.98 39.38 12.18
C ASP A 583 -30.50 39.45 10.72
N ILE A 584 -29.73 38.99 9.72
CA ILE A 584 -30.15 39.11 8.30
C ILE A 584 -31.50 38.43 7.99
N GLY A 585 -31.90 37.45 8.81
CA GLY A 585 -33.18 36.76 8.66
C GLY A 585 -34.40 37.65 8.90
N LYS A 586 -34.24 38.80 9.57
CA LYS A 586 -35.31 39.79 9.76
C LYS A 586 -35.81 40.38 8.44
N LEU A 587 -35.03 40.28 7.35
CA LEU A 587 -35.45 40.62 5.98
C LEU A 587 -36.70 39.87 5.51
N ASP A 588 -37.01 38.69 6.05
CA ASP A 588 -38.22 37.93 5.69
C ASP A 588 -39.51 38.64 6.17
N LYS A 589 -39.45 39.29 7.35
CA LYS A 589 -40.61 39.87 8.05
C LYS A 589 -40.26 41.20 8.75
N ILE A 590 -39.72 42.14 7.98
CA ILE A 590 -39.13 43.41 8.47
C ILE A 590 -40.04 44.15 9.46
N MET A 591 -41.32 44.35 9.09
CA MET A 591 -42.27 45.15 9.89
C MET A 591 -42.68 44.50 11.23
N TYR A 592 -42.27 43.27 11.52
CA TYR A 592 -42.51 42.62 12.82
C TYR A 592 -41.41 42.95 13.85
N PHE A 593 -40.29 43.53 13.43
CA PHE A 593 -39.21 43.92 14.33
C PHE A 593 -39.29 45.40 14.66
N ILE A 594 -39.28 45.72 15.96
CA ILE A 594 -39.62 47.06 16.48
C ILE A 594 -38.67 48.15 15.98
N GLU A 595 -37.40 47.81 15.76
CA GLU A 595 -36.38 48.74 15.27
C GLU A 595 -36.64 49.23 13.84
N ASN A 596 -37.49 48.55 13.07
CA ASN A 596 -37.85 48.95 11.70
C ASN A 596 -39.26 49.56 11.59
N GLN A 597 -40.01 49.69 12.70
CA GLN A 597 -41.37 50.23 12.69
C GLN A 597 -41.36 51.76 12.79
N ALA A 598 -41.33 52.45 11.64
CA ALA A 598 -41.37 53.92 11.59
C ALA A 598 -42.76 54.53 11.82
N ASP A 599 -43.83 53.77 11.61
CA ASP A 599 -45.24 54.23 11.71
C ASP A 599 -45.81 54.16 13.14
N GLY A 600 -45.00 53.71 14.11
CA GLY A 600 -45.40 53.52 15.51
C GLY A 600 -46.45 52.44 15.74
N LYS A 601 -46.81 51.66 14.71
CA LYS A 601 -47.85 50.61 14.80
C LYS A 601 -47.21 49.23 14.92
N ASN A 602 -47.31 48.63 16.10
CA ASN A 602 -46.76 47.30 16.32
C ASN A 602 -47.63 46.21 15.70
N ARG A 603 -47.05 45.47 14.74
CA ARG A 603 -47.75 44.36 14.06
C ARG A 603 -48.11 43.21 15.00
N HIS A 604 -47.41 43.09 16.13
CA HIS A 604 -47.68 42.08 17.16
C HIS A 604 -48.94 42.34 17.99
N ASP A 605 -49.53 43.55 17.94
CA ASP A 605 -50.72 43.87 18.72
C ASP A 605 -51.96 43.06 18.29
N LYS A 606 -51.99 42.66 17.02
CA LYS A 606 -53.08 41.86 16.43
C LYS A 606 -52.82 40.35 16.49
N LEU A 607 -51.72 39.91 17.09
CA LEU A 607 -51.31 38.50 17.11
C LEU A 607 -51.39 37.90 18.52
N SER A 608 -51.62 36.59 18.56
CA SER A 608 -51.46 35.84 19.81
C SER A 608 -49.99 35.82 20.23
N PRO A 609 -49.68 35.74 21.54
CA PRO A 609 -48.29 35.70 22.00
C PRO A 609 -47.47 34.57 21.39
N SER A 610 -48.06 33.38 21.21
CA SER A 610 -47.40 32.24 20.56
C SER A 610 -47.09 32.50 19.08
N MET A 611 -47.99 33.15 18.34
CA MET A 611 -47.72 33.52 16.94
C MET A 611 -46.62 34.57 16.84
N SER A 612 -46.60 35.53 17.76
CA SER A 612 -45.52 36.53 17.85
C SER A 612 -44.17 35.86 18.13
N ALA A 613 -44.11 34.95 19.11
CA ALA A 613 -42.90 34.18 19.41
C ALA A 613 -42.42 33.37 18.20
N LEU A 614 -43.33 32.69 17.49
CA LEU A 614 -42.99 31.91 16.30
C LEU A 614 -42.40 32.79 15.19
N ILE A 615 -42.96 33.98 14.96
CA ILE A 615 -42.43 34.94 13.97
C ILE A 615 -41.03 35.40 14.35
N LEU A 616 -40.81 35.70 15.63
CA LEU A 616 -39.49 36.09 16.12
C LEU A 616 -38.50 34.93 15.95
N ILE A 617 -38.80 33.72 16.43
CA ILE A 617 -37.90 32.55 16.29
C ILE A 617 -37.57 32.26 14.83
N GLN A 618 -38.50 32.50 13.90
CA GLN A 618 -38.32 32.22 12.47
C GLN A 618 -37.17 33.01 11.84
N HIS A 619 -36.77 34.19 12.36
CA HIS A 619 -35.67 34.96 11.77
C HIS A 619 -34.36 34.18 11.78
N VAL A 620 -34.10 33.35 12.81
CA VAL A 620 -32.90 32.51 12.87
C VAL A 620 -32.87 31.54 11.68
N LYS A 621 -33.96 30.80 11.47
CA LYS A 621 -34.09 29.86 10.35
C LYS A 621 -33.95 30.57 9.00
N LYS A 622 -34.58 31.73 8.83
CA LYS A 622 -34.49 32.53 7.60
C LYS A 622 -33.11 33.11 7.38
N GLY A 623 -32.41 33.49 8.45
CA GLY A 623 -31.03 33.93 8.41
C GLY A 623 -30.11 32.83 7.93
N VAL A 624 -30.28 31.59 8.42
CA VAL A 624 -29.54 30.42 7.95
C VAL A 624 -29.81 30.13 6.47
N GLU A 625 -31.06 30.21 6.02
CA GLU A 625 -31.42 30.05 4.59
C GLU A 625 -30.72 31.10 3.69
N LEU A 626 -30.72 32.37 4.11
CA LEU A 626 -30.04 33.45 3.40
C LEU A 626 -28.51 33.26 3.41
N ALA A 627 -27.93 32.92 4.56
CA ALA A 627 -26.50 32.71 4.71
C ALA A 627 -25.98 31.58 3.82
N LYS A 628 -26.73 30.46 3.71
CA LYS A 628 -26.41 29.36 2.79
C LYS A 628 -26.53 29.79 1.32
N THR A 629 -27.59 30.53 0.98
CA THR A 629 -27.80 31.02 -0.39
C THR A 629 -26.67 31.96 -0.83
N HIS A 630 -26.17 32.80 0.07
CA HIS A 630 -25.08 33.73 -0.16
C HIS A 630 -23.68 33.17 0.16
N LYS A 631 -23.57 31.88 0.53
CA LYS A 631 -22.31 31.19 0.84
C LYS A 631 -21.43 31.90 1.88
N LEU A 632 -22.05 32.45 2.94
CA LEU A 632 -21.35 33.21 3.98
C LEU A 632 -20.36 32.36 4.79
N GLY A 633 -20.48 31.03 4.77
CA GLY A 633 -19.63 30.08 5.48
C GLY A 633 -20.22 29.64 6.82
N ASN A 634 -19.81 28.46 7.28
CA ASN A 634 -20.37 27.82 8.49
C ASN A 634 -20.23 28.69 9.75
N GLU A 635 -19.12 29.39 9.92
CA GLU A 635 -18.88 30.24 11.09
C GLU A 635 -19.96 31.33 11.25
N ILE A 636 -20.38 31.94 10.15
CA ILE A 636 -21.43 32.97 10.17
C ILE A 636 -22.80 32.33 10.37
N ILE A 637 -23.04 31.16 9.78
CA ILE A 637 -24.28 30.38 9.95
C ILE A 637 -24.45 29.98 11.43
N GLU A 638 -23.38 29.53 12.08
CA GLU A 638 -23.36 29.19 13.50
C GLU A 638 -23.62 30.43 14.37
N GLY A 639 -22.98 31.56 14.05
CA GLY A 639 -23.28 32.84 14.69
C GLY A 639 -24.75 33.22 14.61
N ILE A 640 -25.37 33.12 13.43
CA ILE A 640 -26.82 33.36 13.23
C ILE A 640 -27.65 32.36 14.04
N THR A 641 -27.27 31.08 14.05
CA THR A 641 -28.06 30.02 14.72
C THR A 641 -28.05 30.19 16.24
N GLN A 642 -26.91 30.59 16.80
CA GLN A 642 -26.62 30.50 18.24
C GLN A 642 -26.70 31.86 18.97
N HIS A 643 -26.80 33.01 18.29
CA HIS A 643 -26.70 34.31 18.95
C HIS A 643 -27.79 34.59 20.01
N HIS A 644 -28.91 33.85 19.98
CA HIS A 644 -29.92 33.88 21.06
C HIS A 644 -29.86 32.67 21.99
N GLY A 645 -29.03 31.67 21.70
CA GLY A 645 -28.96 30.41 22.43
C GLY A 645 -30.33 29.76 22.58
N THR A 646 -30.68 29.41 23.81
CA THR A 646 -32.00 28.89 24.20
C THR A 646 -32.80 29.91 25.02
N SER A 647 -32.52 31.20 24.83
CA SER A 647 -33.10 32.28 25.65
C SER A 647 -34.63 32.32 25.54
N LEU A 648 -35.28 32.69 26.64
CA LEU A 648 -36.72 32.87 26.70
C LEU A 648 -37.16 34.22 26.14
N ILE A 649 -38.16 34.24 25.26
CA ILE A 649 -38.82 35.46 24.76
C ILE A 649 -39.77 36.00 25.85
N LYS A 650 -39.17 36.59 26.91
CA LYS A 650 -39.82 36.96 28.17
C LYS A 650 -41.10 37.79 28.00
N PHE A 651 -41.13 38.76 27.09
CA PHE A 651 -42.29 39.64 26.90
C PHE A 651 -43.55 38.87 26.46
N PHE A 652 -43.44 38.04 25.43
CA PHE A 652 -44.57 37.28 24.91
C PHE A 652 -44.94 36.10 25.81
N TYR A 653 -43.96 35.47 26.47
CA TYR A 653 -44.24 34.46 27.49
C TYR A 653 -45.08 35.03 28.64
N ASN A 654 -44.68 36.18 29.21
CA ASN A 654 -45.44 36.85 30.26
C ASN A 654 -46.80 37.35 29.78
N LYS A 655 -46.91 37.83 28.53
CA LYS A 655 -48.20 38.20 27.91
C LYS A 655 -49.11 36.98 27.77
N ALA A 656 -48.55 35.81 27.48
CA ALA A 656 -49.28 34.55 27.42
C ALA A 656 -49.78 34.14 28.82
N LEU A 657 -48.92 34.17 29.84
CA LEU A 657 -49.30 33.84 31.23
C LEU A 657 -50.45 34.72 31.73
N LYS A 658 -50.42 36.02 31.40
CA LYS A 658 -51.48 36.98 31.76
C LYS A 658 -52.80 36.77 31.00
N SER A 659 -52.80 35.99 29.92
CA SER A 659 -54.01 35.73 29.12
C SER A 659 -54.93 34.63 29.68
N GLY A 660 -54.58 34.04 30.84
CA GLY A 660 -55.45 33.11 31.58
C GLY A 660 -55.60 31.72 30.94
N LYS A 661 -54.70 31.34 30.02
CA LYS A 661 -54.64 29.96 29.50
C LYS A 661 -53.85 29.08 30.47
N ASP A 662 -54.47 28.00 30.95
CA ASP A 662 -53.77 26.96 31.72
C ASP A 662 -52.79 26.18 30.83
N ASN A 663 -51.65 25.75 31.41
CA ASN A 663 -50.57 24.99 30.75
C ASN A 663 -49.86 25.67 29.55
N ILE A 664 -49.25 26.84 29.79
CA ILE A 664 -48.35 27.46 28.81
C ILE A 664 -46.97 26.83 28.91
N ASN A 665 -46.60 26.05 27.89
CA ASN A 665 -45.26 25.46 27.80
C ASN A 665 -44.21 26.55 27.50
N GLU A 666 -43.22 26.69 28.37
CA GLU A 666 -42.10 27.64 28.25
C GLU A 666 -41.28 27.38 26.98
N GLU A 667 -41.12 26.12 26.58
CA GLU A 667 -40.37 25.70 25.38
C GLU A 667 -40.89 26.34 24.09
N ASN A 668 -42.19 26.64 24.02
CA ASN A 668 -42.78 27.30 22.84
C ASN A 668 -42.36 28.77 22.69
N PHE A 669 -41.71 29.34 23.71
CA PHE A 669 -41.22 30.72 23.75
C PHE A 669 -39.70 30.80 23.88
N ARG A 670 -38.99 29.67 23.90
CA ARG A 670 -37.54 29.63 23.86
C ARG A 670 -37.04 29.50 22.43
N TYR A 671 -35.87 30.07 22.17
CA TYR A 671 -35.16 29.80 20.92
C TYR A 671 -34.69 28.34 20.90
N PRO A 672 -34.65 27.70 19.71
CA PRO A 672 -34.31 26.28 19.59
C PRO A 672 -32.84 25.97 19.89
N GLY A 673 -31.98 26.98 19.99
CA GLY A 673 -30.54 26.80 20.19
C GLY A 673 -29.79 26.25 18.97
N PRO A 674 -28.58 25.68 19.18
CA PRO A 674 -27.97 25.39 20.49
C PRO A 674 -27.47 26.66 21.22
N LYS A 675 -27.00 26.50 22.47
CA LYS A 675 -26.28 27.56 23.20
C LYS A 675 -25.02 27.98 22.42
N PRO A 676 -24.46 29.18 22.62
CA PRO A 676 -23.17 29.55 22.08
C PRO A 676 -22.09 28.49 22.34
N GLN A 677 -21.45 28.01 21.27
CA GLN A 677 -20.37 27.02 21.35
C GLN A 677 -18.97 27.65 21.40
N THR A 678 -18.85 28.93 21.04
CA THR A 678 -17.56 29.64 20.95
C THR A 678 -17.59 30.94 21.75
N ARG A 679 -16.40 31.41 22.15
CA ARG A 679 -16.25 32.70 22.86
C ARG A 679 -16.80 33.85 22.02
N GLU A 680 -16.55 33.84 20.71
CA GLU A 680 -17.01 34.87 19.78
C GLU A 680 -18.54 34.93 19.69
N THR A 681 -19.21 33.79 19.55
CA THR A 681 -20.67 33.72 19.52
C THR A 681 -21.28 34.16 20.86
N GLY A 682 -20.66 33.78 21.98
CA GLY A 682 -21.08 34.26 23.31
C GLY A 682 -20.96 35.78 23.44
N ILE A 683 -19.90 36.38 22.90
CA ILE A 683 -19.75 37.85 22.85
C ILE A 683 -20.85 38.49 22.00
N VAL A 684 -21.17 37.93 20.84
CA VAL A 684 -22.24 38.45 19.96
C VAL A 684 -23.59 38.41 20.68
N MET A 685 -23.91 37.30 21.37
CA MET A 685 -25.12 37.19 22.19
C MET A 685 -25.19 38.29 23.27
N LEU A 686 -24.09 38.49 24.01
CA LEU A 686 -24.03 39.52 25.05
C LEU A 686 -24.18 40.92 24.45
N ALA A 687 -23.52 41.19 23.31
CA ALA A 687 -23.57 42.47 22.63
C ALA A 687 -24.97 42.79 22.10
N ASP A 688 -25.65 41.81 21.49
CA ASP A 688 -27.01 41.93 20.97
C ASP A 688 -28.01 42.30 22.08
N VAL A 689 -28.01 41.54 23.18
CA VAL A 689 -28.92 41.78 24.31
C VAL A 689 -28.64 43.13 24.98
N VAL A 690 -27.36 43.48 25.16
CA VAL A 690 -26.97 44.74 25.80
C VAL A 690 -27.32 45.94 24.94
N GLU A 691 -27.04 45.91 23.63
CA GLU A 691 -27.36 47.00 22.71
C GLU A 691 -28.87 47.26 22.73
N ALA A 692 -29.67 46.22 22.50
CA ALA A 692 -31.12 46.34 22.38
C ALA A 692 -31.75 46.90 23.67
N ALA A 693 -31.26 46.46 24.82
CA ALA A 693 -31.75 46.94 26.11
C ALA A 693 -31.30 48.36 26.46
N VAL A 694 -30.09 48.77 26.08
CA VAL A 694 -29.59 50.14 26.32
C VAL A 694 -30.25 51.14 25.37
N ARG A 695 -30.49 50.75 24.11
CA ARG A 695 -31.24 51.54 23.12
C ARG A 695 -32.64 51.91 23.62
N ALA A 696 -33.27 51.03 24.40
CA ALA A 696 -34.61 51.23 24.96
C ALA A 696 -34.65 52.07 26.25
N LEU A 697 -33.50 52.59 26.76
CA LEU A 697 -33.48 53.43 27.95
C LEU A 697 -33.90 54.87 27.64
N ASP A 698 -34.89 55.40 28.37
CA ASP A 698 -35.33 56.80 28.21
C ASP A 698 -34.22 57.83 28.47
N ARG A 699 -33.29 57.53 29.39
CA ARG A 699 -32.17 58.41 29.77
C ARG A 699 -30.90 57.57 30.04
N PRO A 700 -30.04 57.36 29.03
CA PRO A 700 -28.88 56.49 29.12
C PRO A 700 -27.68 57.21 29.77
N THR A 701 -27.75 57.50 31.07
CA THR A 701 -26.57 58.04 31.80
C THR A 701 -25.51 56.95 32.00
N ALA A 702 -24.22 57.32 32.10
CA ALA A 702 -23.12 56.36 32.28
C ALA A 702 -23.31 55.42 33.50
N ALA A 703 -23.96 55.87 34.57
CA ALA A 703 -24.29 55.03 35.72
C ALA A 703 -25.41 54.02 35.40
N ARG A 704 -26.46 54.44 34.67
CA ARG A 704 -27.57 53.56 34.26
C ARG A 704 -27.13 52.53 33.22
N ILE A 705 -26.30 52.92 32.25
CA ILE A 705 -25.69 51.99 31.29
C ILE A 705 -24.89 50.94 32.05
N ARG A 706 -23.98 51.33 32.94
CA ARG A 706 -23.18 50.40 33.74
C ARG A 706 -24.01 49.42 34.57
N GLY A 707 -25.06 49.92 35.23
CA GLY A 707 -25.98 49.08 35.98
C GLY A 707 -26.68 48.06 35.07
N ARG A 708 -27.22 48.53 33.95
CA ARG A 708 -28.00 47.71 33.01
C ARG A 708 -27.15 46.64 32.31
N VAL A 709 -25.95 47.01 31.86
CA VAL A 709 -24.98 46.06 31.25
C VAL A 709 -24.64 44.94 32.24
N LYS A 710 -24.34 45.29 33.50
CA LYS A 710 -24.00 44.30 34.53
C LYS A 710 -25.16 43.37 34.84
N GLU A 711 -26.37 43.90 34.96
CA GLU A 711 -27.60 43.13 35.17
C GLU A 711 -27.82 42.12 34.04
N LEU A 712 -27.76 42.54 32.78
CA LEU A 712 -28.02 41.68 31.63
C LEU A 712 -26.98 40.57 31.46
N ILE A 713 -25.69 40.88 31.66
CA ILE A 713 -24.64 39.84 31.60
C ILE A 713 -24.85 38.81 32.71
N ASN A 714 -25.23 39.24 33.92
CA ASN A 714 -25.53 38.34 35.02
C ASN A 714 -26.78 37.49 34.75
N ASP A 715 -27.83 38.06 34.14
CA ASP A 715 -29.04 37.33 33.76
C ASP A 715 -28.73 36.22 32.76
N ILE A 716 -27.93 36.52 31.72
CA ILE A 716 -27.52 35.52 30.71
C ILE A 716 -26.65 34.43 31.34
N PHE A 717 -25.73 34.81 32.24
CA PHE A 717 -24.92 33.87 32.99
C PHE A 717 -25.77 32.96 33.89
N ALA A 718 -26.75 33.52 34.62
CA ALA A 718 -27.64 32.79 35.51
C ALA A 718 -28.62 31.87 34.76
N ASP A 719 -29.02 32.21 33.53
CA ASP A 719 -29.83 31.35 32.63
C ASP A 719 -28.98 30.23 31.99
N GLY A 720 -27.70 30.09 32.35
CA GLY A 720 -26.82 29.03 31.86
C GLY A 720 -26.51 29.11 30.37
N GLN A 721 -26.74 30.25 29.71
CA GLN A 721 -26.55 30.37 28.25
C GLN A 721 -25.09 30.26 27.82
N LEU A 722 -24.14 30.52 28.72
CA LEU A 722 -22.70 30.51 28.43
C LEU A 722 -22.00 29.22 28.86
N GLU A 723 -22.74 28.17 29.24
CA GLU A 723 -22.18 26.90 29.74
C GLU A 723 -21.41 26.10 28.69
N GLU A 724 -21.75 26.28 27.41
CA GLU A 724 -21.18 25.52 26.29
C GLU A 724 -20.09 26.30 25.52
N CYS A 725 -19.64 27.44 26.06
CA CYS A 725 -18.51 28.19 25.51
C CYS A 725 -17.46 28.54 26.57
N GLU A 726 -16.20 28.69 26.13
CA GLU A 726 -15.05 28.92 27.01
C GLU A 726 -14.91 30.39 27.48
N LEU A 727 -16.00 31.04 27.90
CA LEU A 727 -15.97 32.38 28.49
C LEU A 727 -15.78 32.30 30.00
N THR A 728 -14.68 32.86 30.50
CA THR A 728 -14.41 32.89 31.95
C THR A 728 -15.10 34.07 32.63
N LEU A 729 -15.28 34.01 33.96
CA LEU A 729 -15.77 35.15 34.75
C LEU A 729 -14.90 36.41 34.59
N LYS A 730 -13.59 36.22 34.39
CA LYS A 730 -12.65 37.31 34.10
C LYS A 730 -12.96 37.96 32.75
N ASP A 731 -13.26 37.15 31.74
CA ASP A 731 -13.65 37.64 30.42
C ASP A 731 -14.94 38.45 30.49
N LEU A 732 -15.97 37.98 31.19
CA LEU A 732 -17.23 38.70 31.36
C LEU A 732 -17.04 40.08 31.98
N HIS A 733 -16.14 40.22 32.95
CA HIS A 733 -15.81 41.52 33.54
C HIS A 733 -15.15 42.47 32.53
N GLN A 734 -14.23 41.96 31.70
CA GLN A 734 -13.58 42.75 30.65
C GLN A 734 -14.53 43.13 29.52
N ILE A 735 -15.40 42.20 29.11
CA ILE A 735 -16.48 42.44 28.13
C ILE A 735 -17.40 43.56 28.64
N ALA A 736 -17.88 43.46 29.89
CA ALA A 736 -18.73 44.48 30.49
C ALA A 736 -18.04 45.86 30.51
N LYS A 737 -16.76 45.92 30.86
CA LYS A 737 -15.98 47.18 30.82
C LYS A 737 -15.89 47.76 29.41
N SER A 738 -15.63 46.91 28.41
CA SER A 738 -15.57 47.32 27.00
C SER A 738 -16.91 47.87 26.50
N PHE A 739 -18.01 47.14 26.73
CA PHE A 739 -19.36 47.58 26.38
C PHE A 739 -19.72 48.90 27.04
N ASN A 740 -19.43 49.07 28.33
CA ASN A 740 -19.71 50.31 29.05
C ASN A 740 -19.00 51.53 28.44
N ASN A 741 -17.75 51.39 28.03
CA ASN A 741 -16.99 52.49 27.41
C ASN A 741 -17.62 52.90 26.08
N ILE A 742 -17.95 51.91 25.22
CA ILE A 742 -18.50 52.15 23.89
C ILE A 742 -19.92 52.71 23.98
N LEU A 743 -20.79 52.08 24.75
CA LEU A 743 -22.20 52.51 24.90
C LEU A 743 -22.30 53.89 25.55
N THR A 744 -21.46 54.17 26.54
CA THR A 744 -21.40 55.52 27.11
C THR A 744 -21.00 56.52 26.03
N SER A 745 -20.03 56.21 25.16
CA SER A 745 -19.64 57.11 24.07
C SER A 745 -20.72 57.28 22.99
N ILE A 746 -21.46 56.21 22.65
CA ILE A 746 -22.51 56.26 21.62
C ILE A 746 -23.73 57.04 22.12
N TYR A 747 -24.11 56.85 23.38
CA TYR A 747 -25.36 57.38 23.95
C TYR A 747 -25.16 58.65 24.82
N HIS A 748 -23.93 59.14 25.03
CA HIS A 748 -23.74 60.46 25.65
C HIS A 748 -24.13 61.56 24.66
N SER A 749 -25.06 62.42 25.07
CA SER A 749 -25.47 63.58 24.28
C SER A 749 -24.29 64.49 23.94
N ARG A 750 -24.12 64.84 22.67
CA ARG A 750 -23.61 66.18 22.31
C ARG A 750 -24.44 67.17 23.11
N ILE A 751 -23.79 67.97 23.94
CA ILE A 751 -24.42 69.01 24.76
C ILE A 751 -25.34 69.82 23.83
N GLU A 752 -26.65 69.81 24.10
CA GLU A 752 -27.54 70.82 23.54
C GLU A 752 -27.07 72.15 24.11
N TYR A 753 -26.48 72.99 23.26
CA TYR A 753 -26.31 74.40 23.58
C TYR A 753 -27.71 74.97 23.80
N THR A 754 -28.09 75.10 25.07
CA THR A 754 -29.31 75.82 25.42
C THR A 754 -29.03 77.29 25.11
N ASP A 755 -29.59 77.79 24.01
CA ASP A 755 -29.66 79.22 23.73
C ASP A 755 -30.47 79.88 24.85
N LYS A 756 -29.78 80.38 25.87
CA LYS A 756 -30.33 81.36 26.81
C LYS A 756 -29.56 82.68 26.65
N PRO A 757 -30.26 83.80 26.41
CA PRO A 757 -29.61 85.11 26.32
C PRO A 757 -28.96 85.48 27.65
N GLN A 758 -27.68 85.87 27.59
CA GLN A 758 -26.94 86.41 28.72
C GLN A 758 -27.54 87.77 29.15
N GLU A 759 -28.07 87.84 30.37
CA GLU A 759 -28.15 89.11 31.09
C GLU A 759 -26.76 89.48 31.63
N LYS A 760 -26.32 90.68 31.26
CA LYS A 760 -25.09 91.32 31.74
C LYS A 760 -25.17 91.58 33.25
N LYS A 761 -24.12 91.18 33.98
CA LYS A 761 -23.63 91.94 35.14
C LYS A 761 -22.12 92.07 35.11
N LYS A 762 -21.70 93.30 35.36
CA LYS A 762 -20.36 93.90 35.31
C LYS A 762 -19.50 93.55 36.54
N GLU A 763 -18.18 93.61 36.29
CA GLU A 763 -17.06 93.98 37.20
C GLU A 763 -16.72 92.97 38.32
N LYS A 764 -15.45 92.58 38.55
CA LYS A 764 -14.25 93.40 38.75
C LYS A 764 -12.95 92.58 38.57
N ASN A 765 -11.88 93.29 38.21
CA ASN A 765 -10.48 92.88 38.00
C ASN A 765 -9.77 92.26 39.22
N ASP A 766 -8.83 91.33 38.96
CA ASP A 766 -7.37 91.44 39.21
C ASP A 766 -6.68 90.16 38.67
N SER A 767 -5.90 90.20 37.59
CA SER A 767 -4.46 90.55 37.49
C SER A 767 -3.49 89.58 38.21
N THR A 768 -2.83 88.74 37.39
CA THR A 768 -1.36 88.47 37.33
C THR A 768 -0.65 87.98 38.60
N SER A 769 0.31 87.05 38.62
CA SER A 769 1.25 86.49 37.63
C SER A 769 2.09 85.43 38.37
N ASP A 770 2.69 84.48 37.63
CA ASP A 770 4.08 83.98 37.79
C ASP A 770 4.58 83.51 39.19
N THR A 771 5.25 82.38 39.40
CA THR A 771 6.34 81.78 38.61
C THR A 771 6.78 80.45 39.26
N ASP A 772 7.09 79.45 38.43
CA ASP A 772 8.36 78.70 38.40
C ASP A 772 9.19 78.45 39.68
N ARG A 773 9.36 77.17 40.07
CA ARG A 773 10.59 76.35 39.93
C ARG A 773 10.66 75.15 40.90
N GLU A 774 10.79 73.97 40.30
CA GLU A 774 11.39 72.72 40.81
C GLU A 774 12.91 72.88 41.15
N PRO A 775 13.66 71.82 41.55
CA PRO A 775 13.46 70.81 42.61
C PRO A 775 14.75 70.56 43.44
N SER A 776 14.72 69.69 44.47
CA SER A 776 15.88 68.82 44.78
C SER A 776 15.50 67.56 45.55
N LYS A 777 16.10 66.44 45.11
CA LYS A 777 16.12 65.09 45.70
C LYS A 777 16.84 65.14 47.07
N THR A 778 16.65 64.22 48.03
CA THR A 778 17.21 62.85 48.01
C THR A 778 16.71 61.99 49.20
N ASN A 779 16.32 60.76 48.87
CA ASN A 779 16.32 59.46 49.60
C ASN A 779 16.20 59.36 51.13
N GLY A 780 15.24 58.53 51.55
CA GLY A 780 15.27 57.75 52.78
C GLY A 780 14.29 56.58 52.69
N VAL A 781 14.81 55.37 52.50
CA VAL A 781 14.06 54.10 52.54
C VAL A 781 13.92 53.67 53.99
N HIS A 782 12.69 53.39 54.45
CA HIS A 782 12.43 52.29 55.39
C HIS A 782 10.97 51.84 55.33
N ALA A 783 10.81 50.52 55.29
CA ALA A 783 9.57 49.77 55.23
C ALA A 783 8.80 49.79 56.57
N GLY A 784 7.47 49.73 56.47
CA GLY A 784 6.57 49.48 57.60
C GLY A 784 5.14 49.23 57.09
N ALA A 785 4.70 47.98 57.20
CA ALA A 785 3.42 47.48 56.72
C ALA A 785 2.21 48.12 57.43
N SER A 786 1.09 48.29 56.70
CA SER A 786 -0.23 47.99 57.26
C SER A 786 -1.23 47.63 56.16
N GLN A 787 -2.07 46.67 56.52
CA GLN A 787 -3.01 45.90 55.75
C GLN A 787 -4.43 46.38 56.10
N LYS A 788 -5.34 46.43 55.11
CA LYS A 788 -6.82 46.57 55.12
C LYS A 788 -7.20 47.61 54.05
N ASP A 789 -7.89 47.25 52.97
CA ASP A 789 -9.31 46.89 53.06
C ASP A 789 -9.69 45.73 52.14
N ARG A 790 -10.28 44.70 52.76
CA ARG A 790 -11.03 43.61 52.15
C ARG A 790 -12.44 43.74 52.71
N THR A 791 -13.39 44.11 51.86
CA THR A 791 -14.84 44.00 52.08
C THR A 791 -15.50 43.96 50.69
N ASP A 792 -16.44 43.10 50.34
CA ASP A 792 -16.99 41.91 50.96
C ASP A 792 -17.67 41.12 49.83
N LEU A 793 -17.25 39.88 49.63
CA LEU A 793 -17.96 38.88 48.85
C LEU A 793 -18.54 37.88 49.85
N LYS A 794 -19.82 38.04 50.19
CA LYS A 794 -20.63 37.01 50.85
C LYS A 794 -22.13 37.32 50.70
N ARG A 795 -22.70 36.86 49.58
CA ARG A 795 -24.07 36.32 49.48
C ARG A 795 -24.37 35.93 48.02
N LEU A 796 -23.88 34.78 47.62
CA LEU A 796 -24.53 33.96 46.61
C LEU A 796 -24.45 32.55 47.18
N GLY A 797 -25.61 32.05 47.61
CA GLY A 797 -25.76 30.67 48.04
C GLY A 797 -25.85 29.81 46.79
N LEU A 798 -24.76 29.11 46.50
CA LEU A 798 -24.66 27.78 45.91
C LEU A 798 -23.34 27.19 46.41
#